data_AF-A0A2E0SP52-F1
#
_entry.id   AF-A0A2E0SP52-F1
#
_cell.length_a   1.000
_cell.length_b   1.000
_cell.length_c   1.000
_cell.angle_alpha   90.00
_cell.angle_beta   90.00
_cell.angle_gamma   90.00
#
_symmetry.space_group_name_H-M   'P 1'
#
loop_
_entity.id
_entity.type
_entity.pdbx_description
1 polymer ?
#
loop_
_entity_poly.entity_id
_entity_poly.type
_entity_poly.pdbx_seq_one_letter_code
_entity_poly.pdbx_strand_id
1 'polypeptide(L)'
;MYALIAILEDPGTMRLSESFPRRLLCSLTLSASALVLILFNSTLFSQDVAQPEKPLLPPAEATAALEVPDDLQIEQVLSEPEVRQPIYLQFDERGRLWVMNYEQYPYPAGLKMLSRDKYWRAVYDKVPPAPPNHDKGLDRITIHEDTDGDGQFDNHKVFLERLNIASSFARGRGGLFVLNPPYLTFYADANNDDVPDGDPEVLLEGFGIEDTHSVANSLRFGPDGWLYGAQGSTVSGNVKHYGVDEKPIRSMGQLIWRYHPETKEYEIFAEGGGNAFGVEFDSKGRLYSGHNGANTRGFHYVQGGYYHKGFEKHGPLSNPFTFGYFPMMKSHDVERFTHDFVIYEGNALPEEYDGKLYGVEPLQGRIVYCDFEPDRSSFQTSDIGHVIKSEDPNFRPIDIIAGPDGAIYVSDMYEPQIAHLMHFEGRVDNSNGRVYRLAAKGAKSDLMFNLNKKSSAELIETLKSPNKWFRQEALRVIGDRQDKETIPQLKEQIPTSEGQFALEQLWALYQLGGLDEEYAVTLLGHLDPFVRQWTVRLLCDDGEIGFETSIQLTALAQTEENVFVRSQLASSARRISAAQMIPIVHELIQHEEDKDDIHLPLLIWWAIEDKAESDKETIFAWLDADQIWSQPLFQEHIAGRLMRRYAQSGSRKDLLTCARLFALAPDQKSAELLMAGFEEAFKGRSLTELPQELVDALANAGGGSVALRFRQGDAEAVKEVLAAVKSPDTETAQKLEYVRLLGESKVAAAVPVMLELLTVTEDIELQKELLTSLMSYDAPDIPDAVIEKYNSLSNDVKEVAQTSLASRKIWTLQFLQAIDRGEIKAEEIPLAVVRKMSIHQDKRIGLLIATHWESVEGASSDEMKATIEKYSGTIQSTDSADRKHGKELYMKSCGKCHILFGEGGRVGPELTHFKRDDWLNMLINIVNPSADIREGFETFTVITEDGRIVTGFMFDQDNQVIVLRGADGQKITLERDAIDEMLGSKKSIMPEGLLNDYSEQDIRDLFSYLRSSQPINY
;
A
#
# COMPACT_ATOMS: atom_id res chain seq x y z
N MET A 1 30.02 -4.86 -44.71
CA MET A 1 31.02 -4.84 -45.80
C MET A 1 31.01 -6.23 -46.44
N TYR A 2 30.28 -6.42 -47.56
CA TYR A 2 30.03 -7.73 -48.24
C TYR A 2 29.24 -8.77 -47.38
N ALA A 3 28.54 -9.85 -47.83
CA ALA A 3 27.82 -10.30 -49.06
C ALA A 3 27.88 -11.87 -49.12
N LEU A 4 26.95 -12.71 -49.63
CA LEU A 4 25.66 -12.57 -50.36
C LEU A 4 24.92 -13.96 -50.41
N ILE A 5 23.56 -14.01 -50.50
CA ILE A 5 22.70 -15.11 -51.11
C ILE A 5 22.79 -16.56 -50.48
N ALA A 6 21.74 -17.21 -49.93
CA ALA A 6 20.51 -17.89 -50.47
C ALA A 6 20.78 -19.27 -51.20
N ILE A 7 19.87 -20.26 -51.44
CA ILE A 7 18.38 -20.34 -51.58
C ILE A 7 17.84 -21.85 -51.68
N LEU A 8 16.52 -22.14 -51.44
CA LEU A 8 15.69 -23.36 -51.80
C LEU A 8 16.00 -24.76 -51.11
N GLU A 9 15.18 -25.86 -51.06
CA GLU A 9 13.72 -26.21 -51.25
C GLU A 9 13.34 -27.64 -50.72
N ASP A 10 12.18 -27.78 -50.04
CA ASP A 10 11.08 -28.83 -50.03
C ASP A 10 11.33 -30.41 -50.02
N PRO A 11 10.33 -31.36 -50.08
CA PRO A 11 9.99 -32.25 -48.92
C PRO A 11 9.74 -33.78 -49.22
N GLY A 12 9.23 -34.59 -48.24
CA GLY A 12 8.48 -35.83 -48.58
C GLY A 12 8.19 -37.00 -47.56
N THR A 13 7.07 -36.93 -46.81
CA THR A 13 6.04 -38.01 -46.57
C THR A 13 6.27 -39.41 -45.89
N MET A 14 5.28 -39.80 -45.03
CA MET A 14 4.73 -41.17 -44.71
C MET A 14 5.52 -42.20 -43.84
N ARG A 15 4.93 -43.23 -43.17
CA ARG A 15 3.66 -43.44 -42.36
C ARG A 15 3.62 -44.89 -41.77
N LEU A 16 2.88 -45.14 -40.65
CA LEU A 16 2.39 -46.47 -40.12
C LEU A 16 3.46 -47.47 -39.55
N SER A 17 3.21 -48.47 -38.66
CA SER A 17 2.13 -48.79 -37.68
C SER A 17 2.45 -49.98 -36.73
N GLU A 18 2.01 -49.93 -35.46
CA GLU A 18 1.54 -51.00 -34.53
C GLU A 18 2.39 -52.22 -34.00
N SER A 19 2.36 -52.38 -32.65
CA SER A 19 2.19 -53.63 -31.84
C SER A 19 3.37 -54.52 -31.31
N PHE A 20 3.69 -54.36 -30.01
CA PHE A 20 3.78 -55.33 -28.86
C PHE A 20 4.27 -56.82 -29.03
N PRO A 21 4.80 -57.51 -27.97
CA PRO A 21 5.61 -57.03 -26.81
C PRO A 21 6.66 -58.02 -26.17
N ARG A 22 7.42 -57.49 -25.17
CA ARG A 22 8.04 -58.14 -23.97
C ARG A 22 9.36 -58.98 -24.03
N ARG A 23 10.39 -58.37 -23.40
CA ARG A 23 11.50 -58.94 -22.56
C ARG A 23 12.63 -59.73 -23.29
N LEU A 24 13.92 -59.60 -22.96
CA LEU A 24 14.60 -58.92 -21.83
C LEU A 24 16.07 -58.50 -22.19
N LEU A 25 16.63 -57.52 -21.45
CA LEU A 25 18.07 -57.15 -21.28
C LEU A 25 18.87 -56.40 -22.39
N CYS A 26 19.22 -55.15 -22.04
CA CYS A 26 20.52 -54.45 -22.19
C CYS A 26 21.18 -54.09 -23.55
N SER A 27 21.51 -52.78 -23.66
CA SER A 27 22.78 -52.19 -24.18
C SER A 27 23.11 -52.31 -25.68
N LEU A 28 23.75 -51.33 -26.34
CA LEU A 28 24.00 -49.90 -26.07
C LEU A 28 24.38 -49.24 -27.42
N THR A 29 23.89 -48.03 -27.72
CA THR A 29 24.29 -47.27 -28.92
C THR A 29 24.61 -45.82 -28.57
N LEU A 30 25.70 -45.29 -29.13
CA LEU A 30 26.18 -43.92 -28.92
C LEU A 30 27.19 -43.53 -30.02
N SER A 31 27.53 -42.24 -30.09
CA SER A 31 28.66 -41.66 -30.84
C SER A 31 28.55 -41.58 -32.38
N ALA A 32 27.74 -40.65 -32.89
CA ALA A 32 27.85 -40.14 -34.27
C ALA A 32 27.33 -38.69 -34.45
N SER A 33 27.89 -37.69 -33.74
CA SER A 33 27.64 -36.25 -34.01
C SER A 33 28.72 -35.31 -33.43
N ALA A 34 30.00 -35.58 -33.71
CA ALA A 34 31.13 -34.79 -33.20
C ALA A 34 31.42 -33.50 -34.02
N LEU A 35 30.40 -32.69 -34.33
CA LEU A 35 30.59 -31.33 -34.87
C LEU A 35 29.44 -30.34 -34.54
N VAL A 36 28.64 -30.62 -33.51
CA VAL A 36 27.51 -29.76 -33.07
C VAL A 36 27.89 -28.93 -31.81
N LEU A 37 29.02 -29.25 -31.18
CA LEU A 37 29.42 -28.80 -29.83
C LEU A 37 29.81 -27.31 -29.66
N ILE A 38 29.50 -26.45 -30.63
CA ILE A 38 29.69 -24.98 -30.54
C ILE A 38 28.35 -24.23 -30.72
N LEU A 39 27.24 -24.94 -31.00
CA LEU A 39 25.88 -24.39 -31.04
C LEU A 39 24.96 -24.98 -29.96
N PHE A 40 25.52 -25.62 -28.94
CA PHE A 40 24.79 -26.35 -27.89
C PHE A 40 25.16 -25.93 -26.45
N ASN A 41 25.74 -24.73 -26.28
CA ASN A 41 26.10 -24.15 -24.97
C ASN A 41 25.26 -22.91 -24.62
N SER A 42 24.05 -22.78 -25.19
CA SER A 42 23.18 -21.60 -25.04
C SER A 42 21.70 -21.95 -24.84
N THR A 43 21.38 -23.19 -24.44
CA THR A 43 20.00 -23.73 -24.41
C THR A 43 19.70 -24.60 -23.18
N LEU A 44 20.45 -24.44 -22.08
CA LEU A 44 20.26 -25.23 -20.83
C LEU A 44 20.32 -24.39 -19.54
N PHE A 45 20.04 -23.09 -19.61
CA PHE A 45 19.67 -22.27 -18.45
C PHE A 45 18.43 -21.42 -18.79
N SER A 46 17.28 -22.07 -18.95
CA SER A 46 15.96 -21.44 -19.08
C SER A 46 14.84 -22.48 -18.90
N GLN A 47 14.70 -23.00 -17.67
CA GLN A 47 13.52 -23.80 -17.26
C GLN A 47 13.05 -23.44 -15.85
N ASP A 48 12.89 -22.15 -15.58
CA ASP A 48 11.64 -21.74 -14.94
C ASP A 48 10.47 -22.17 -15.84
N VAL A 49 9.29 -22.43 -15.27
CA VAL A 49 8.14 -22.85 -16.08
C VAL A 49 7.58 -21.65 -16.83
N ALA A 50 8.18 -21.38 -17.99
CA ALA A 50 7.43 -20.88 -19.12
C ALA A 50 6.24 -21.82 -19.31
N GLN A 51 5.04 -21.32 -18.96
CA GLN A 51 3.83 -21.70 -19.68
C GLN A 51 4.22 -21.67 -21.17
N PRO A 52 4.04 -22.75 -21.95
CA PRO A 52 4.30 -22.66 -23.38
C PRO A 52 3.36 -21.59 -23.90
N GLU A 53 3.92 -20.45 -24.32
CA GLU A 53 3.17 -19.23 -24.61
C GLU A 53 1.98 -19.60 -25.52
N LYS A 54 0.76 -19.54 -24.96
CA LYS A 54 -0.44 -19.74 -25.78
C LYS A 54 -0.38 -18.58 -26.79
N PRO A 55 -0.23 -18.87 -28.10
CA PRO A 55 -0.09 -17.81 -29.08
C PRO A 55 -1.30 -16.89 -28.97
N LEU A 56 -1.05 -15.58 -28.99
CA LEU A 56 -2.06 -14.53 -28.89
C LEU A 56 -3.26 -14.88 -29.77
N LEU A 57 -4.42 -15.06 -29.13
CA LEU A 57 -5.62 -15.53 -29.83
C LEU A 57 -6.19 -14.39 -30.68
N PRO A 58 -6.60 -14.67 -31.93
CA PRO A 58 -7.37 -13.72 -32.72
C PRO A 58 -8.54 -13.16 -31.89
N PRO A 59 -8.93 -11.89 -32.01
CA PRO A 59 -9.91 -11.27 -31.10
C PRO A 59 -11.21 -12.06 -30.91
N ALA A 60 -11.75 -12.65 -31.97
CA ALA A 60 -12.93 -13.52 -31.89
C ALA A 60 -12.71 -14.85 -31.15
N GLU A 61 -11.50 -15.41 -31.17
CA GLU A 61 -11.13 -16.62 -30.41
C GLU A 61 -10.86 -16.28 -28.94
N ALA A 62 -10.25 -15.13 -28.64
CA ALA A 62 -10.11 -14.61 -27.27
C ALA A 62 -11.49 -14.37 -26.64
N THR A 63 -12.40 -13.71 -27.37
CA THR A 63 -13.79 -13.46 -26.94
C THR A 63 -14.54 -14.78 -26.68
N ALA A 64 -14.36 -15.79 -27.53
CA ALA A 64 -14.94 -17.11 -27.34
C ALA A 64 -14.32 -17.93 -26.19
N ALA A 65 -13.22 -17.46 -25.60
CA ALA A 65 -12.59 -18.02 -24.40
C ALA A 65 -13.01 -17.29 -23.11
N LEU A 66 -13.98 -16.37 -23.16
CA LEU A 66 -14.57 -15.71 -21.99
C LEU A 66 -15.81 -16.46 -21.50
N GLU A 67 -15.84 -16.79 -20.21
CA GLU A 67 -17.01 -17.36 -19.53
C GLU A 67 -17.80 -16.26 -18.81
N VAL A 68 -19.12 -16.21 -19.02
CA VAL A 68 -20.06 -15.28 -18.35
C VAL A 68 -21.34 -16.00 -17.89
N PRO A 69 -22.10 -15.45 -16.92
CA PRO A 69 -23.39 -15.97 -16.47
C PRO A 69 -24.44 -16.19 -17.59
N ASP A 70 -25.33 -17.15 -17.38
CA ASP A 70 -26.29 -17.67 -18.37
C ASP A 70 -27.45 -16.69 -18.70
N ASP A 71 -27.55 -15.61 -17.94
CA ASP A 71 -28.49 -14.49 -18.01
C ASP A 71 -27.85 -13.18 -18.49
N LEU A 72 -26.53 -13.19 -18.65
CA LEU A 72 -25.74 -12.12 -19.28
C LEU A 72 -25.28 -12.52 -20.69
N GLN A 73 -24.67 -11.57 -21.40
CA GLN A 73 -23.92 -11.80 -22.63
C GLN A 73 -22.69 -10.90 -22.69
N ILE A 74 -21.67 -11.34 -23.43
CA ILE A 74 -20.43 -10.59 -23.66
C ILE A 74 -20.18 -10.39 -25.14
N GLU A 75 -19.80 -9.17 -25.49
CA GLU A 75 -19.56 -8.72 -26.85
C GLU A 75 -18.17 -8.06 -26.92
N GLN A 76 -17.38 -8.38 -27.94
CA GLN A 76 -16.22 -7.57 -28.28
C GLN A 76 -16.73 -6.32 -29.01
N VAL A 77 -16.37 -5.13 -28.52
CA VAL A 77 -16.78 -3.86 -29.15
C VAL A 77 -15.61 -3.13 -29.80
N LEU A 78 -14.37 -3.37 -29.36
CA LEU A 78 -13.14 -2.87 -29.99
C LEU A 78 -12.01 -3.91 -29.88
N SER A 79 -11.06 -3.90 -30.83
CA SER A 79 -9.80 -4.66 -30.77
C SER A 79 -8.68 -3.95 -31.54
N GLU A 80 -7.47 -4.54 -31.57
CA GLU A 80 -6.44 -4.13 -32.53
C GLU A 80 -6.95 -4.22 -33.99
N PRO A 81 -6.47 -3.33 -34.89
CA PRO A 81 -5.52 -2.23 -34.65
C PRO A 81 -6.14 -0.93 -34.11
N GLU A 82 -7.47 -0.86 -34.04
CA GLU A 82 -8.23 0.35 -33.71
C GLU A 82 -7.97 0.83 -32.27
N VAL A 83 -7.93 -0.10 -31.32
CA VAL A 83 -7.38 0.11 -29.97
C VAL A 83 -6.15 -0.76 -29.71
N ARG A 84 -5.25 -0.31 -28.83
CA ARG A 84 -4.06 -1.06 -28.38
C ARG A 84 -3.68 -0.68 -26.98
N GLN A 85 -3.29 -1.66 -26.16
CA GLN A 85 -2.94 -1.46 -24.75
C GLN A 85 -3.93 -0.48 -24.07
N PRO A 86 -5.25 -0.71 -24.15
CA PRO A 86 -6.23 0.27 -23.71
C PRO A 86 -6.28 0.30 -22.18
N ILE A 87 -5.85 1.39 -21.56
CA ILE A 87 -5.67 1.49 -20.10
C ILE A 87 -6.74 2.33 -19.37
N TYR A 88 -7.54 3.10 -20.11
CA TYR A 88 -8.54 4.00 -19.53
C TYR A 88 -9.66 4.29 -20.53
N LEU A 89 -10.91 4.12 -20.10
CA LEU A 89 -12.14 4.25 -20.86
C LEU A 89 -13.02 5.40 -20.32
N GLN A 90 -13.70 6.13 -21.21
CA GLN A 90 -14.68 7.15 -20.82
C GLN A 90 -15.73 7.34 -21.91
N PHE A 91 -17.01 7.38 -21.54
CA PHE A 91 -18.09 7.79 -22.45
C PHE A 91 -18.32 9.30 -22.39
N ASP A 92 -18.58 9.94 -23.54
CA ASP A 92 -18.90 11.37 -23.63
C ASP A 92 -20.42 11.66 -23.75
N GLU A 93 -20.78 12.95 -23.78
CA GLU A 93 -22.16 13.40 -23.82
C GLU A 93 -22.94 13.01 -25.09
N ARG A 94 -22.29 12.34 -26.04
CA ARG A 94 -22.82 11.83 -27.31
C ARG A 94 -22.91 10.29 -27.35
N GLY A 95 -22.63 9.61 -26.24
CA GLY A 95 -22.61 8.14 -26.17
C GLY A 95 -21.39 7.49 -26.82
N ARG A 96 -20.35 8.25 -27.14
CA ARG A 96 -19.14 7.74 -27.79
C ARG A 96 -18.12 7.28 -26.76
N LEU A 97 -17.45 6.18 -27.05
CA LEU A 97 -16.39 5.64 -26.20
C LEU A 97 -15.04 6.27 -26.57
N TRP A 98 -14.41 6.92 -25.61
CA TRP A 98 -13.04 7.42 -25.69
C TRP A 98 -12.09 6.43 -25.00
N VAL A 99 -10.89 6.24 -25.56
CA VAL A 99 -9.91 5.24 -25.09
C VAL A 99 -8.50 5.81 -25.06
N MET A 100 -7.78 5.60 -23.95
CA MET A 100 -6.33 5.84 -23.84
C MET A 100 -5.56 4.59 -24.26
N ASN A 101 -4.72 4.70 -25.29
CA ASN A 101 -3.92 3.62 -25.86
C ASN A 101 -2.46 3.78 -25.44
N TYR A 102 -1.94 2.88 -24.60
CA TYR A 102 -0.67 3.02 -23.89
C TYR A 102 0.54 2.45 -24.65
N GLU A 103 0.60 2.74 -25.95
CA GLU A 103 1.60 2.17 -26.88
C GLU A 103 3.06 2.58 -26.55
N GLN A 104 3.32 3.54 -25.67
CA GLN A 104 4.68 3.95 -25.23
C GLN A 104 5.26 3.09 -24.10
N TYR A 105 4.44 2.27 -23.43
CA TYR A 105 4.85 1.46 -22.28
C TYR A 105 6.00 0.49 -22.63
N PRO A 106 6.97 0.22 -21.72
CA PRO A 106 7.07 0.69 -20.33
C PRO A 106 8.10 1.81 -20.10
N TYR A 107 8.74 2.37 -21.13
CA TYR A 107 9.81 3.35 -20.98
C TYR A 107 9.43 4.71 -21.60
N PRO A 108 9.56 5.84 -20.88
CA PRO A 108 9.24 7.16 -21.43
C PRO A 108 10.13 7.51 -22.62
N ALA A 109 9.54 8.05 -23.69
CA ALA A 109 10.28 8.48 -24.87
C ALA A 109 11.23 9.64 -24.53
N GLY A 110 12.42 9.60 -25.15
CA GLY A 110 13.44 10.65 -25.04
C GLY A 110 14.19 10.73 -23.71
N LEU A 111 13.85 9.92 -22.71
CA LEU A 111 14.58 9.81 -21.44
C LEU A 111 15.59 8.66 -21.46
N LYS A 112 16.66 8.79 -20.68
CA LYS A 112 17.61 7.70 -20.42
C LYS A 112 17.59 7.33 -18.94
N MET A 113 17.14 6.11 -18.63
CA MET A 113 17.30 5.53 -17.29
C MET A 113 18.80 5.39 -16.97
N LEU A 114 19.22 6.01 -15.87
CA LEU A 114 20.60 5.99 -15.36
C LEU A 114 20.81 4.87 -14.34
N SER A 115 19.81 4.63 -13.49
CA SER A 115 19.82 3.61 -12.45
C SER A 115 18.39 3.26 -12.02
N ARG A 116 18.27 2.23 -11.17
CA ARG A 116 17.09 1.96 -10.35
C ARG A 116 17.50 1.88 -8.87
N ASP A 117 16.61 2.22 -7.95
CA ASP A 117 16.82 2.00 -6.51
C ASP A 117 16.42 0.56 -6.08
N LYS A 118 16.48 0.26 -4.77
CA LYS A 118 16.15 -1.08 -4.26
C LYS A 118 14.68 -1.48 -4.42
N TYR A 119 13.80 -0.54 -4.75
CA TYR A 119 12.37 -0.77 -5.01
C TYR A 119 12.03 -0.61 -6.50
N TRP A 120 13.03 -0.73 -7.37
CA TRP A 120 12.93 -0.63 -8.83
C TRP A 120 12.57 0.76 -9.40
N ARG A 121 12.51 1.81 -8.56
CA ARG A 121 12.25 3.19 -9.01
C ARG A 121 13.35 3.67 -9.94
N ALA A 122 12.98 4.05 -11.17
CA ALA A 122 13.88 4.53 -12.20
C ALA A 122 14.33 5.97 -11.93
N VAL A 123 15.64 6.20 -12.05
CA VAL A 123 16.25 7.53 -12.08
C VAL A 123 16.59 7.85 -13.54
N TYR A 124 16.04 8.94 -14.07
CA TYR A 124 16.30 9.41 -15.44
C TYR A 124 17.36 10.52 -15.49
N ASP A 125 17.88 10.81 -16.68
CA ASP A 125 18.91 11.81 -16.93
C ASP A 125 18.40 13.26 -16.96
N LYS A 126 17.10 13.45 -17.20
CA LYS A 126 16.39 14.73 -17.20
C LYS A 126 14.92 14.51 -16.85
N VAL A 127 14.23 15.58 -16.47
CA VAL A 127 12.77 15.68 -16.59
C VAL A 127 12.44 15.83 -18.08
N PRO A 128 11.42 15.14 -18.63
CA PRO A 128 11.02 15.33 -20.03
C PRO A 128 10.51 16.77 -20.23
N PRO A 129 10.82 17.44 -21.35
CA PRO A 129 10.31 18.79 -21.62
C PRO A 129 8.77 18.79 -21.78
N ALA A 130 8.13 19.86 -21.32
CA ALA A 130 6.68 20.03 -21.44
C ALA A 130 6.23 20.24 -22.90
N PRO A 131 4.98 19.88 -23.25
CA PRO A 131 4.37 20.24 -24.53
C PRO A 131 4.41 21.76 -24.80
N PRO A 132 4.46 22.20 -26.07
CA PRO A 132 4.54 21.40 -27.30
C PRO A 132 5.96 20.94 -27.65
N ASN A 133 6.93 21.14 -26.76
CA ASN A 133 8.35 20.82 -26.97
C ASN A 133 8.73 19.42 -26.43
N HIS A 134 7.75 18.58 -26.15
CA HIS A 134 7.95 17.28 -25.50
C HIS A 134 8.62 16.25 -26.42
N ASP A 135 9.32 15.30 -25.80
CA ASP A 135 9.81 14.11 -26.51
C ASP A 135 8.59 13.27 -26.94
N LYS A 136 8.36 13.18 -28.25
CA LYS A 136 7.18 12.55 -28.86
C LYS A 136 7.18 11.04 -28.64
N GLY A 137 6.21 10.56 -27.88
CA GLY A 137 5.99 9.13 -27.65
C GLY A 137 5.06 8.48 -28.67
N LEU A 138 4.46 7.36 -28.27
CA LEU A 138 3.56 6.54 -29.06
C LEU A 138 2.09 6.58 -28.59
N ASP A 139 1.81 7.07 -27.38
CA ASP A 139 0.45 7.02 -26.80
C ASP A 139 -0.54 7.89 -27.61
N ARG A 140 -1.80 7.44 -27.65
CA ARG A 140 -2.89 8.12 -28.38
C ARG A 140 -4.24 8.00 -27.67
N ILE A 141 -5.06 9.05 -27.82
CA ILE A 141 -6.46 9.06 -27.38
C ILE A 141 -7.35 8.93 -28.61
N THR A 142 -8.19 7.90 -28.62
CA THR A 142 -9.11 7.58 -29.73
C THR A 142 -10.57 7.76 -29.32
N ILE A 143 -11.43 7.98 -30.31
CA ILE A 143 -12.89 8.13 -30.16
C ILE A 143 -13.57 7.10 -31.05
N HIS A 144 -14.55 6.39 -30.50
CA HIS A 144 -15.29 5.33 -31.18
C HIS A 144 -16.80 5.61 -31.05
N GLU A 145 -17.52 5.62 -32.17
CA GLU A 145 -18.92 6.03 -32.28
C GLU A 145 -19.70 4.96 -33.05
N ASP A 146 -20.83 4.53 -32.49
CA ASP A 146 -21.84 3.66 -33.12
C ASP A 146 -22.82 4.58 -33.84
N THR A 147 -22.84 4.55 -35.18
CA THR A 147 -23.61 5.50 -35.99
C THR A 147 -24.99 5.01 -36.45
N ASP A 148 -25.34 3.73 -36.23
CA ASP A 148 -26.65 3.17 -36.61
C ASP A 148 -27.44 2.45 -35.50
N GLY A 149 -26.82 2.24 -34.33
CA GLY A 149 -27.45 1.76 -33.10
C GLY A 149 -27.51 0.23 -32.97
N ASP A 150 -26.59 -0.50 -33.61
CA ASP A 150 -26.50 -1.97 -33.50
C ASP A 150 -25.66 -2.46 -32.31
N GLY A 151 -24.85 -1.58 -31.68
CA GLY A 151 -23.95 -1.91 -30.58
C GLY A 151 -22.50 -2.21 -30.99
N GLN A 152 -22.14 -2.03 -32.26
CA GLN A 152 -20.76 -2.04 -32.74
C GLN A 152 -20.32 -0.61 -33.06
N PHE A 153 -19.11 -0.23 -32.65
CA PHE A 153 -18.54 1.05 -33.05
C PHE A 153 -18.07 0.95 -34.52
N ASP A 154 -18.68 1.71 -35.43
CA ASP A 154 -18.37 1.68 -36.87
C ASP A 154 -17.56 2.91 -37.34
N ASN A 155 -17.60 4.00 -36.56
CA ASN A 155 -16.83 5.21 -36.79
C ASN A 155 -15.70 5.35 -35.76
N HIS A 156 -14.49 5.70 -36.23
CA HIS A 156 -13.28 5.77 -35.40
C HIS A 156 -12.44 7.02 -35.73
N LYS A 157 -11.97 7.72 -34.69
CA LYS A 157 -11.09 8.89 -34.79
C LYS A 157 -9.89 8.78 -33.85
N VAL A 158 -8.81 9.49 -34.16
CA VAL A 158 -7.74 9.84 -33.22
C VAL A 158 -7.93 11.31 -32.84
N PHE A 159 -8.08 11.61 -31.55
CA PHE A 159 -8.16 12.98 -31.03
C PHE A 159 -6.76 13.56 -30.76
N LEU A 160 -5.90 12.75 -30.13
CA LEU A 160 -4.50 13.09 -29.84
C LEU A 160 -3.58 11.90 -30.13
N GLU A 161 -2.38 12.19 -30.63
CA GLU A 161 -1.27 11.24 -30.78
C GLU A 161 0.05 11.86 -30.27
N ARG A 162 1.08 11.02 -30.09
CA ARG A 162 2.43 11.41 -29.62
C ARG A 162 2.47 11.87 -28.16
N LEU A 163 1.53 11.39 -27.37
CA LEU A 163 1.60 11.45 -25.91
C LEU A 163 2.69 10.46 -25.42
N ASN A 164 3.14 10.61 -24.17
CA ASN A 164 4.33 9.94 -23.66
C ASN A 164 4.17 9.62 -22.17
N ILE A 165 3.83 8.36 -21.87
CA ILE A 165 3.39 7.87 -20.56
C ILE A 165 2.14 8.63 -20.12
N ALA A 166 1.15 8.74 -21.02
CA ALA A 166 -0.16 9.32 -20.69
C ALA A 166 -1.10 8.27 -20.11
N SER A 167 -1.66 8.56 -18.94
CA SER A 167 -2.38 7.58 -18.11
C SER A 167 -3.90 7.65 -18.25
N SER A 168 -4.47 8.85 -18.37
CA SER A 168 -5.93 9.08 -18.37
C SER A 168 -6.29 10.49 -18.83
N PHE A 169 -7.59 10.73 -19.02
CA PHE A 169 -8.14 12.00 -19.47
C PHE A 169 -9.54 12.26 -18.90
N ALA A 170 -10.00 13.51 -18.97
CA ALA A 170 -11.38 13.88 -18.68
C ALA A 170 -11.87 14.97 -19.65
N ARG A 171 -13.00 14.73 -20.32
CA ARG A 171 -13.65 15.74 -21.19
C ARG A 171 -14.38 16.77 -20.33
N GLY A 172 -14.20 18.06 -20.60
CA GLY A 172 -14.84 19.13 -19.83
C GLY A 172 -14.36 20.53 -20.22
N ARG A 173 -15.11 21.56 -19.83
CA ARG A 173 -14.82 22.99 -20.06
C ARG A 173 -14.48 23.35 -21.51
N GLY A 174 -15.12 22.68 -22.48
CA GLY A 174 -14.85 22.88 -23.90
C GLY A 174 -13.50 22.33 -24.37
N GLY A 175 -13.01 21.25 -23.76
CA GLY A 175 -11.76 20.60 -24.11
C GLY A 175 -11.55 19.26 -23.42
N LEU A 176 -10.28 18.85 -23.36
CA LEU A 176 -9.83 17.59 -22.77
C LEU A 176 -8.68 17.86 -21.79
N PHE A 177 -8.89 17.53 -20.51
CA PHE A 177 -7.82 17.43 -19.53
C PHE A 177 -7.10 16.10 -19.74
N VAL A 178 -5.78 16.12 -19.89
CA VAL A 178 -4.95 14.92 -20.15
C VAL A 178 -3.82 14.86 -19.14
N LEU A 179 -3.73 13.73 -18.43
CA LEU A 179 -2.66 13.42 -17.51
C LEU A 179 -1.53 12.73 -18.28
N ASN A 180 -0.46 13.49 -18.54
CA ASN A 180 0.76 13.03 -19.18
C ASN A 180 1.94 13.28 -18.22
N PRO A 181 2.09 12.50 -17.13
CA PRO A 181 3.17 12.60 -16.15
C PRO A 181 4.54 12.90 -16.79
N PRO A 182 5.27 13.93 -16.32
CA PRO A 182 5.09 14.65 -15.05
C PRO A 182 4.06 15.81 -15.07
N TYR A 183 3.24 15.94 -16.12
CA TYR A 183 2.37 17.10 -16.37
C TYR A 183 0.88 16.77 -16.36
N LEU A 184 0.06 17.72 -15.89
CA LEU A 184 -1.36 17.82 -16.22
C LEU A 184 -1.53 18.89 -17.31
N THR A 185 -2.26 18.56 -18.38
CA THR A 185 -2.43 19.43 -19.56
C THR A 185 -3.90 19.58 -19.94
N PHE A 186 -4.24 20.65 -20.65
CA PHE A 186 -5.58 20.90 -21.19
C PHE A 186 -5.50 21.26 -22.68
N TYR A 187 -6.23 20.52 -23.50
CA TYR A 187 -6.38 20.74 -24.94
C TYR A 187 -7.78 21.29 -25.22
N ALA A 188 -7.88 22.50 -25.77
CA ALA A 188 -9.17 23.08 -26.15
C ALA A 188 -9.76 22.40 -27.40
N ASP A 189 -11.08 22.23 -27.41
CA ASP A 189 -11.95 21.68 -28.47
C ASP A 189 -13.21 22.58 -28.50
N ALA A 190 -12.98 23.90 -28.57
CA ALA A 190 -14.01 24.92 -28.34
C ALA A 190 -15.00 25.04 -29.50
N ASN A 191 -14.67 24.45 -30.65
CA ASN A 191 -15.55 24.29 -31.79
C ASN A 191 -16.37 22.96 -31.76
N ASN A 192 -15.99 22.01 -30.89
CA ASN A 192 -16.55 20.67 -30.74
C ASN A 192 -16.55 19.85 -32.07
N ASP A 193 -15.46 19.92 -32.84
CA ASP A 193 -15.26 19.15 -34.09
C ASP A 193 -14.46 17.84 -33.93
N ASP A 194 -14.02 17.56 -32.70
CA ASP A 194 -13.16 16.45 -32.27
C ASP A 194 -11.68 16.60 -32.70
N VAL A 195 -11.17 17.82 -32.83
CA VAL A 195 -9.75 18.13 -33.05
C VAL A 195 -9.29 19.23 -32.08
N PRO A 196 -8.11 19.11 -31.43
CA PRO A 196 -7.55 20.19 -30.62
C PRO A 196 -7.35 21.50 -31.40
N ASP A 197 -7.81 22.62 -30.84
CA ASP A 197 -7.67 23.98 -31.42
C ASP A 197 -6.18 24.42 -31.58
N GLY A 198 -5.25 23.79 -30.86
CA GLY A 198 -3.83 24.11 -30.91
C GLY A 198 -2.98 23.35 -29.87
N ASP A 199 -1.82 23.91 -29.55
CA ASP A 199 -0.94 23.42 -28.47
C ASP A 199 -1.65 23.57 -27.08
N PRO A 200 -1.43 22.64 -26.14
CA PRO A 200 -2.16 22.64 -24.86
C PRO A 200 -1.70 23.71 -23.87
N GLU A 201 -2.58 24.08 -22.95
CA GLU A 201 -2.14 24.69 -21.68
C GLU A 201 -1.55 23.60 -20.78
N VAL A 202 -0.38 23.86 -20.19
CA VAL A 202 0.20 23.00 -19.15
C VAL A 202 -0.19 23.61 -17.80
N LEU A 203 -0.94 22.85 -16.99
CA LEU A 203 -1.57 23.34 -15.77
C LEU A 203 -0.68 23.09 -14.55
N LEU A 204 -0.28 21.83 -14.35
CA LEU A 204 0.54 21.38 -13.24
C LEU A 204 1.79 20.64 -13.75
N GLU A 205 2.86 20.73 -12.98
CA GLU A 205 4.09 19.94 -13.17
C GLU A 205 4.55 19.30 -11.86
N GLY A 206 5.26 18.17 -11.98
CA GLY A 206 5.94 17.52 -10.85
C GLY A 206 5.31 16.21 -10.35
N PHE A 207 4.40 15.60 -11.13
CA PHE A 207 4.00 14.21 -10.89
C PHE A 207 5.16 13.26 -11.19
N GLY A 208 5.34 12.21 -10.39
CA GLY A 208 6.41 11.25 -10.56
C GLY A 208 6.25 10.32 -11.77
N ILE A 209 7.39 9.87 -12.30
CA ILE A 209 7.52 8.96 -13.45
C ILE A 209 8.51 7.80 -13.17
N GLU A 210 8.92 7.64 -11.91
CA GLU A 210 9.93 6.66 -11.48
C GLU A 210 9.45 5.22 -11.68
N ASP A 211 8.14 5.00 -11.73
CA ASP A 211 7.52 3.71 -11.98
C ASP A 211 6.30 3.88 -12.92
N THR A 212 6.47 3.52 -14.19
CA THR A 212 5.48 3.78 -15.26
C THR A 212 4.22 2.90 -15.21
N HIS A 213 4.08 2.00 -14.23
CA HIS A 213 2.75 1.44 -13.90
C HIS A 213 2.06 2.16 -12.74
N SER A 214 2.78 2.91 -11.90
CA SER A 214 2.27 3.55 -10.68
C SER A 214 2.32 5.08 -10.74
N VAL A 215 2.27 5.66 -11.94
CA VAL A 215 2.17 7.11 -12.15
C VAL A 215 0.85 7.68 -11.63
N ALA A 216 0.73 9.01 -11.60
CA ALA A 216 -0.57 9.65 -11.42
C ALA A 216 -1.53 9.21 -12.54
N ASN A 217 -2.76 8.84 -12.17
CA ASN A 217 -3.69 8.12 -13.04
C ASN A 217 -5.17 8.48 -12.76
N SER A 218 -6.06 7.90 -13.57
CA SER A 218 -7.52 7.91 -13.42
C SER A 218 -8.16 9.26 -13.12
N LEU A 219 -7.99 10.21 -14.05
CA LEU A 219 -8.69 11.50 -14.01
C LEU A 219 -10.21 11.31 -14.03
N ARG A 220 -10.94 12.00 -13.14
CA ARG A 220 -12.41 12.03 -13.17
C ARG A 220 -12.96 13.31 -12.54
N PHE A 221 -14.03 13.86 -13.10
CA PHE A 221 -14.77 14.95 -12.42
C PHE A 221 -15.56 14.40 -11.22
N GLY A 222 -15.41 15.04 -10.06
CA GLY A 222 -16.27 14.82 -8.91
C GLY A 222 -17.59 15.60 -9.03
N PRO A 223 -18.58 15.33 -8.16
CA PRO A 223 -19.87 16.02 -8.19
C PRO A 223 -19.79 17.53 -7.87
N ASP A 224 -18.74 17.94 -7.15
CA ASP A 224 -18.35 19.34 -6.92
C ASP A 224 -17.82 20.05 -8.18
N GLY A 225 -17.52 19.33 -9.25
CA GLY A 225 -16.91 19.89 -10.47
C GLY A 225 -15.39 20.03 -10.38
N TRP A 226 -14.74 19.56 -9.30
CA TRP A 226 -13.29 19.43 -9.22
C TRP A 226 -12.84 18.23 -10.07
N LEU A 227 -11.64 18.30 -10.62
CA LEU A 227 -10.97 17.19 -11.30
C LEU A 227 -10.14 16.40 -10.28
N TYR A 228 -10.47 15.13 -10.07
CA TYR A 228 -9.76 14.21 -9.19
C TYR A 228 -8.79 13.34 -9.99
N GLY A 229 -7.77 12.84 -9.31
CA GLY A 229 -6.88 11.79 -9.81
C GLY A 229 -6.26 11.00 -8.66
N ALA A 230 -5.78 9.80 -8.97
CA ALA A 230 -4.98 9.00 -8.04
C ALA A 230 -3.47 9.22 -8.28
N GLN A 231 -2.66 8.80 -7.32
CA GLN A 231 -1.23 8.57 -7.48
C GLN A 231 -0.91 7.15 -7.03
N GLY A 232 -0.07 6.43 -7.78
CA GLY A 232 0.35 5.08 -7.41
C GLY A 232 1.42 5.05 -6.31
N SER A 233 1.76 3.85 -5.85
CA SER A 233 2.53 3.63 -4.62
C SER A 233 4.03 3.89 -4.73
N THR A 234 4.59 3.81 -5.94
CA THR A 234 6.04 3.73 -6.16
C THR A 234 6.63 4.99 -6.80
N VAL A 235 5.87 6.09 -6.89
CA VAL A 235 6.33 7.39 -7.43
C VAL A 235 6.40 8.46 -6.34
N SER A 236 7.11 9.55 -6.60
CA SER A 236 7.07 10.76 -5.76
C SER A 236 6.16 11.84 -6.37
N GLY A 237 5.79 12.84 -5.58
CA GLY A 237 5.17 14.06 -6.07
C GLY A 237 5.92 15.30 -5.57
N ASN A 238 6.17 16.24 -6.48
CA ASN A 238 6.60 17.61 -6.18
C ASN A 238 5.71 18.55 -6.99
N VAL A 239 4.39 18.42 -6.82
CA VAL A 239 3.38 19.03 -7.69
C VAL A 239 3.24 20.53 -7.40
N LYS A 240 3.19 21.33 -8.47
CA LYS A 240 2.97 22.77 -8.44
C LYS A 240 2.39 23.26 -9.78
N HIS A 241 1.93 24.50 -9.82
CA HIS A 241 1.58 25.18 -11.07
C HIS A 241 2.78 25.23 -12.04
N TYR A 242 2.53 24.95 -13.32
CA TYR A 242 3.57 24.93 -14.34
C TYR A 242 4.18 26.32 -14.55
N GLY A 243 5.52 26.39 -14.53
CA GLY A 243 6.26 27.63 -14.77
C GLY A 243 6.17 28.69 -13.65
N VAL A 244 5.42 28.44 -12.58
CA VAL A 244 5.34 29.32 -11.40
C VAL A 244 6.48 29.00 -10.42
N ASP A 245 7.11 30.04 -9.87
CA ASP A 245 8.14 29.93 -8.82
C ASP A 245 7.47 29.85 -7.43
N GLU A 246 6.86 28.70 -7.15
CA GLU A 246 6.20 28.38 -5.89
C GLU A 246 6.79 27.11 -5.25
N LYS A 247 6.59 26.95 -3.93
CA LYS A 247 7.01 25.75 -3.22
C LYS A 247 6.06 24.60 -3.56
N PRO A 248 6.53 23.48 -4.15
CA PRO A 248 5.66 22.37 -4.51
C PRO A 248 5.08 21.66 -3.29
N ILE A 249 3.85 21.17 -3.45
CA ILE A 249 3.23 20.20 -2.55
C ILE A 249 3.94 18.86 -2.78
N ARG A 250 4.44 18.28 -1.67
CA ARG A 250 5.26 17.07 -1.69
C ARG A 250 4.48 15.85 -1.22
N SER A 251 4.66 14.75 -1.93
CA SER A 251 4.12 13.44 -1.59
C SER A 251 5.12 12.32 -1.89
N MET A 252 4.89 11.16 -1.29
CA MET A 252 5.59 9.92 -1.62
C MET A 252 4.57 8.78 -1.62
N GLY A 253 4.56 8.03 -2.72
CA GLY A 253 3.61 6.96 -2.97
C GLY A 253 2.16 7.41 -3.03
N GLN A 254 1.27 6.46 -2.76
CA GLN A 254 -0.15 6.54 -3.04
C GLN A 254 -0.91 7.62 -2.25
N LEU A 255 -1.86 8.25 -2.94
CA LEU A 255 -2.80 9.25 -2.45
C LEU A 255 -3.94 9.47 -3.47
N ILE A 256 -4.96 10.23 -3.07
CA ILE A 256 -5.93 10.86 -3.98
C ILE A 256 -5.70 12.38 -3.94
N TRP A 257 -5.69 13.02 -5.10
CA TRP A 257 -5.54 14.47 -5.26
C TRP A 257 -6.71 15.06 -6.05
N ARG A 258 -6.91 16.38 -5.93
CA ARG A 258 -7.87 17.12 -6.77
C ARG A 258 -7.35 18.48 -7.22
N TYR A 259 -7.89 18.95 -8.33
CA TYR A 259 -7.57 20.22 -8.99
C TYR A 259 -8.87 20.92 -9.43
N HIS A 260 -9.04 22.20 -9.09
CA HIS A 260 -10.21 22.98 -9.51
C HIS A 260 -9.92 23.70 -10.85
N PRO A 261 -10.70 23.50 -11.93
CA PRO A 261 -10.40 24.13 -13.22
C PRO A 261 -10.39 25.67 -13.20
N GLU A 262 -11.32 26.28 -12.48
CA GLU A 262 -11.52 27.74 -12.43
C GLU A 262 -10.54 28.46 -11.49
N THR A 263 -10.38 28.00 -10.24
CA THR A 263 -9.47 28.64 -9.26
C THR A 263 -8.01 28.20 -9.45
N LYS A 264 -7.79 27.11 -10.18
CA LYS A 264 -6.51 26.39 -10.39
C LYS A 264 -5.91 25.73 -9.15
N GLU A 265 -6.62 25.74 -8.02
CA GLU A 265 -6.14 25.15 -6.78
C GLU A 265 -5.91 23.64 -6.91
N TYR A 266 -4.77 23.17 -6.42
CA TYR A 266 -4.42 21.75 -6.30
C TYR A 266 -4.24 21.38 -4.83
N GLU A 267 -4.89 20.32 -4.37
CA GLU A 267 -4.70 19.77 -3.03
C GLU A 267 -4.66 18.22 -3.02
N ILE A 268 -3.99 17.67 -2.01
CA ILE A 268 -4.09 16.25 -1.67
C ILE A 268 -5.40 16.06 -0.91
N PHE A 269 -6.35 15.34 -1.51
CA PHE A 269 -7.66 15.07 -0.91
C PHE A 269 -7.54 14.07 0.24
N ALA A 270 -6.72 13.03 0.07
CA ALA A 270 -6.42 12.02 1.09
C ALA A 270 -5.06 11.37 0.80
N GLU A 271 -4.29 10.99 1.82
CA GLU A 271 -2.93 10.45 1.65
C GLU A 271 -2.75 9.03 2.21
N GLY A 272 -2.01 8.19 1.50
CA GLY A 272 -1.73 6.81 1.87
C GLY A 272 -2.73 5.82 1.29
N GLY A 273 -2.82 4.65 1.92
CA GLY A 273 -3.61 3.52 1.43
C GLY A 273 -2.74 2.56 0.62
N GLY A 274 -3.37 1.87 -0.33
CA GLY A 274 -2.73 0.94 -1.24
C GLY A 274 -2.44 1.55 -2.61
N ASN A 275 -1.61 0.88 -3.42
CA ASN A 275 -1.33 1.32 -4.80
C ASN A 275 -2.64 1.49 -5.57
N ALA A 276 -2.97 2.75 -5.89
CA ALA A 276 -4.27 3.18 -6.38
C ALA A 276 -4.24 3.39 -7.89
N PHE A 277 -5.21 2.79 -8.56
CA PHE A 277 -5.38 2.82 -10.02
C PHE A 277 -6.76 3.37 -10.42
N GLY A 278 -7.62 3.67 -9.45
CA GLY A 278 -8.99 4.09 -9.65
C GLY A 278 -9.34 5.42 -8.99
N VAL A 279 -10.38 6.05 -9.51
CA VAL A 279 -11.15 7.11 -8.85
C VAL A 279 -12.62 6.86 -9.15
N GLU A 280 -13.24 5.98 -8.36
CA GLU A 280 -14.66 5.66 -8.48
C GLU A 280 -15.50 6.50 -7.51
N PHE A 281 -16.65 6.97 -7.99
CA PHE A 281 -17.65 7.69 -7.20
C PHE A 281 -18.98 6.94 -7.22
N ASP A 282 -19.54 6.65 -6.04
CA ASP A 282 -20.93 6.18 -5.94
C ASP A 282 -21.94 7.32 -6.17
N SER A 283 -23.23 6.99 -6.23
CA SER A 283 -24.30 8.00 -6.32
C SER A 283 -24.33 9.02 -5.18
N LYS A 284 -23.67 8.78 -4.04
CA LYS A 284 -23.58 9.75 -2.94
C LYS A 284 -22.31 10.60 -3.01
N GLY A 285 -21.49 10.42 -4.05
CA GLY A 285 -20.24 11.15 -4.25
C GLY A 285 -19.14 10.73 -3.27
N ARG A 286 -19.26 9.57 -2.62
CA ARG A 286 -18.17 8.99 -1.81
C ARG A 286 -17.13 8.39 -2.77
N LEU A 287 -15.85 8.51 -2.41
CA LEU A 287 -14.72 8.26 -3.32
C LEU A 287 -14.02 6.95 -2.95
N TYR A 288 -13.70 6.12 -3.95
CA TYR A 288 -13.09 4.80 -3.75
C TYR A 288 -11.99 4.51 -4.78
N SER A 289 -11.09 3.56 -4.46
CA SER A 289 -10.14 2.96 -5.42
C SER A 289 -9.88 1.49 -5.08
N GLY A 290 -9.60 0.68 -6.11
CA GLY A 290 -8.96 -0.62 -6.00
C GLY A 290 -7.55 -0.58 -5.39
N HIS A 291 -6.98 -1.76 -5.14
CA HIS A 291 -5.63 -1.93 -4.61
C HIS A 291 -4.98 -3.25 -5.06
N ASN A 292 -3.76 -3.17 -5.62
CA ASN A 292 -2.94 -4.33 -5.99
C ASN A 292 -2.45 -5.27 -4.84
N GLY A 293 -2.98 -5.11 -3.62
CA GLY A 293 -2.73 -5.95 -2.45
C GLY A 293 -3.64 -7.17 -2.40
N ALA A 294 -3.73 -7.76 -1.21
CA ALA A 294 -4.63 -8.86 -0.85
C ALA A 294 -5.43 -8.47 0.40
N ASN A 295 -6.41 -9.29 0.81
CA ASN A 295 -7.23 -9.10 2.01
C ASN A 295 -8.16 -7.87 2.01
N THR A 296 -8.27 -7.16 0.88
CA THR A 296 -9.34 -6.17 0.61
C THR A 296 -9.59 -6.04 -0.88
N ARG A 297 -10.81 -5.59 -1.25
CA ARG A 297 -11.10 -5.09 -2.60
C ARG A 297 -10.70 -3.62 -2.80
N GLY A 298 -10.46 -2.83 -1.73
CA GLY A 298 -9.90 -1.48 -1.87
C GLY A 298 -10.05 -0.55 -0.66
N PHE A 299 -10.18 0.74 -0.94
CA PHE A 299 -10.26 1.82 0.06
C PHE A 299 -11.44 2.77 -0.23
N HIS A 300 -12.03 3.31 0.84
CA HIS A 300 -12.99 4.42 0.82
C HIS A 300 -12.28 5.67 1.35
N TYR A 301 -12.13 6.69 0.51
CA TYR A 301 -11.35 7.90 0.78
C TYR A 301 -12.25 9.06 1.26
N VAL A 302 -11.91 9.63 2.41
CA VAL A 302 -12.56 10.83 2.98
C VAL A 302 -11.59 12.01 3.06
N GLN A 303 -12.14 13.21 3.05
CA GLN A 303 -11.39 14.47 2.92
C GLN A 303 -10.41 14.69 4.09
N GLY A 304 -9.15 15.01 3.76
CA GLY A 304 -8.08 15.20 4.73
C GLY A 304 -7.62 13.91 5.42
N GLY A 305 -8.07 12.74 4.93
CA GLY A 305 -7.82 11.44 5.55
C GLY A 305 -6.39 10.91 5.36
N TYR A 306 -5.86 10.24 6.38
CA TYR A 306 -4.57 9.54 6.33
C TYR A 306 -4.74 8.03 6.49
N TYR A 307 -4.25 7.27 5.53
CA TYR A 307 -4.48 5.83 5.38
C TYR A 307 -3.19 5.01 5.55
N HIS A 308 -3.30 3.76 6.00
CA HIS A 308 -2.15 2.89 6.16
C HIS A 308 -1.44 2.65 4.82
N LYS A 309 -0.12 2.82 4.76
CA LYS A 309 0.68 2.59 3.54
C LYS A 309 1.97 1.83 3.84
N GLY A 310 2.58 1.23 2.82
CA GLY A 310 3.86 0.51 2.95
C GLY A 310 5.05 1.46 3.20
N PHE A 311 5.16 1.99 4.43
CA PHE A 311 6.02 3.14 4.75
C PHE A 311 7.50 3.00 4.37
N GLU A 312 8.05 1.78 4.34
CA GLU A 312 9.45 1.56 3.97
C GLU A 312 9.73 1.89 2.50
N LYS A 313 8.82 1.49 1.61
CA LYS A 313 8.90 1.64 0.14
C LYS A 313 8.21 2.90 -0.33
N HIS A 314 6.99 3.13 0.15
CA HIS A 314 6.11 4.23 -0.23
C HIS A 314 6.31 5.49 0.64
N GLY A 315 7.32 5.49 1.52
CA GLY A 315 7.74 6.64 2.32
C GLY A 315 6.81 6.98 3.51
N PRO A 316 7.17 8.01 4.30
CA PRO A 316 6.33 8.54 5.37
C PRO A 316 5.09 9.26 4.81
N LEU A 317 4.12 9.53 5.69
CA LEU A 317 3.04 10.49 5.41
C LEU A 317 3.56 11.93 5.53
N SER A 318 2.87 12.88 4.90
CA SER A 318 3.17 14.32 4.99
C SER A 318 3.04 14.89 6.41
N ASN A 319 2.16 14.32 7.24
CA ASN A 319 1.97 14.67 8.64
C ASN A 319 2.62 13.61 9.57
N PRO A 320 3.58 13.97 10.43
CA PRO A 320 4.21 13.05 11.39
C PRO A 320 3.36 12.80 12.67
N PHE A 321 2.29 13.55 12.90
CA PHE A 321 1.46 13.53 14.10
C PHE A 321 0.10 12.85 13.91
N THR A 322 -0.07 12.05 12.84
CA THR A 322 -1.35 11.39 12.52
C THR A 322 -1.83 10.45 13.63
N PHE A 323 -0.90 9.81 14.37
CA PHE A 323 -1.15 8.97 15.55
C PHE A 323 -2.28 7.95 15.37
N GLY A 324 -2.24 7.33 14.19
CA GLY A 324 -3.21 6.38 13.67
C GLY A 324 -3.36 6.60 12.17
N TYR A 325 -4.18 5.74 11.56
CA TYR A 325 -4.43 5.73 10.13
C TYR A 325 -5.73 4.96 9.88
N PHE A 326 -6.40 5.27 8.77
CA PHE A 326 -7.56 4.51 8.35
C PHE A 326 -7.18 3.15 7.75
N PRO A 327 -8.00 2.11 7.99
CA PRO A 327 -7.80 0.79 7.41
C PRO A 327 -8.25 0.73 5.94
N MET A 328 -8.03 -0.42 5.33
CA MET A 328 -8.71 -0.85 4.10
C MET A 328 -10.21 -0.99 4.32
N MET A 329 -11.01 -1.04 3.23
CA MET A 329 -12.38 -1.55 3.32
C MET A 329 -12.32 -3.00 3.82
N LYS A 330 -13.21 -3.33 4.76
CA LYS A 330 -13.20 -4.61 5.47
C LYS A 330 -13.64 -5.74 4.54
N SER A 331 -12.88 -6.83 4.47
CA SER A 331 -13.15 -7.94 3.56
C SER A 331 -12.80 -9.28 4.23
N HIS A 332 -13.26 -10.38 3.64
CA HIS A 332 -12.60 -11.68 3.76
C HIS A 332 -11.24 -11.67 3.02
N ASP A 333 -10.45 -12.73 3.21
CA ASP A 333 -9.19 -12.93 2.49
C ASP A 333 -9.44 -13.06 0.98
N VAL A 334 -9.11 -12.03 0.22
CA VAL A 334 -9.13 -12.03 -1.25
C VAL A 334 -7.75 -12.30 -1.83
N GLU A 335 -7.69 -12.90 -3.01
CA GLU A 335 -6.45 -13.06 -3.76
C GLU A 335 -5.81 -11.70 -4.10
N ARG A 336 -4.50 -11.71 -4.36
CA ARG A 336 -3.79 -10.48 -4.69
C ARG A 336 -4.25 -9.92 -6.03
N PHE A 337 -4.38 -8.59 -6.10
CA PHE A 337 -4.43 -7.75 -7.31
C PHE A 337 -5.84 -7.42 -7.85
N THR A 338 -6.69 -6.85 -6.99
CA THR A 338 -7.89 -6.11 -7.45
C THR A 338 -7.42 -4.72 -7.92
N HIS A 339 -7.21 -4.52 -9.22
CA HIS A 339 -6.53 -3.32 -9.72
C HIS A 339 -7.40 -2.07 -9.60
N ASP A 340 -8.56 -2.09 -10.25
CA ASP A 340 -9.61 -1.06 -10.18
C ASP A 340 -11.01 -1.70 -10.10
N PHE A 341 -12.04 -0.90 -9.84
CA PHE A 341 -13.44 -1.33 -9.80
C PHE A 341 -14.44 -0.22 -10.13
N VAL A 342 -15.64 -0.63 -10.54
CA VAL A 342 -16.84 0.23 -10.64
C VAL A 342 -17.89 -0.20 -9.60
N ILE A 343 -18.57 0.77 -8.99
CA ILE A 343 -19.79 0.56 -8.19
C ILE A 343 -20.95 0.71 -9.17
N TYR A 344 -21.49 -0.42 -9.61
CA TYR A 344 -22.46 -0.46 -10.71
C TYR A 344 -23.82 0.04 -10.25
N GLU A 345 -24.24 1.16 -10.83
CA GLU A 345 -25.55 1.78 -10.62
C GLU A 345 -26.13 2.14 -12.00
N GLY A 346 -26.05 1.18 -12.94
CA GLY A 346 -26.44 1.33 -14.34
C GLY A 346 -27.88 0.91 -14.63
N ASN A 347 -28.50 0.13 -13.74
CA ASN A 347 -29.92 -0.23 -13.76
C ASN A 347 -30.43 -0.95 -15.04
N ALA A 348 -29.54 -1.58 -15.82
CA ALA A 348 -29.89 -2.37 -17.02
C ALA A 348 -29.47 -3.85 -16.97
N LEU A 349 -28.53 -4.21 -16.10
CA LEU A 349 -28.30 -5.60 -15.71
C LEU A 349 -29.47 -6.11 -14.83
N PRO A 350 -29.66 -7.43 -14.67
CA PRO A 350 -30.65 -7.99 -13.74
C PRO A 350 -30.50 -7.48 -12.30
N GLU A 351 -31.59 -7.48 -11.53
CA GLU A 351 -31.70 -6.82 -10.22
C GLU A 351 -30.65 -7.25 -9.18
N GLU A 352 -30.12 -8.49 -9.25
CA GLU A 352 -29.08 -8.98 -8.35
C GLU A 352 -27.68 -8.36 -8.55
N TYR A 353 -27.47 -7.69 -9.69
CA TYR A 353 -26.21 -7.05 -10.07
C TYR A 353 -26.18 -5.53 -9.76
N ASP A 354 -27.33 -4.89 -9.53
CA ASP A 354 -27.41 -3.45 -9.25
C ASP A 354 -26.89 -3.13 -7.83
N GLY A 355 -26.13 -2.03 -7.69
CA GLY A 355 -25.47 -1.63 -6.44
C GLY A 355 -24.23 -2.45 -6.05
N LYS A 356 -23.80 -3.43 -6.85
CA LYS A 356 -22.62 -4.26 -6.56
C LYS A 356 -21.31 -3.61 -7.00
N LEU A 357 -20.21 -3.99 -6.36
CA LEU A 357 -18.85 -3.60 -6.74
C LEU A 357 -18.27 -4.64 -7.71
N TYR A 358 -17.73 -4.19 -8.85
CA TYR A 358 -17.14 -5.04 -9.89
C TYR A 358 -15.65 -4.75 -10.01
N GLY A 359 -14.80 -5.67 -9.56
CA GLY A 359 -13.35 -5.50 -9.55
C GLY A 359 -12.64 -6.30 -10.61
N VAL A 360 -11.70 -5.68 -11.33
CA VAL A 360 -10.82 -6.40 -12.25
C VAL A 360 -9.69 -7.09 -11.48
N GLU A 361 -9.47 -8.37 -11.78
CA GLU A 361 -8.39 -9.19 -11.22
C GLU A 361 -7.42 -9.63 -12.34
N PRO A 362 -6.59 -8.72 -12.89
CA PRO A 362 -5.81 -8.99 -14.10
C PRO A 362 -4.85 -10.19 -13.97
N LEU A 363 -4.25 -10.44 -12.80
CA LEU A 363 -3.35 -11.59 -12.61
C LEU A 363 -4.10 -12.94 -12.60
N GLN A 364 -5.42 -12.93 -12.49
CA GLN A 364 -6.29 -14.10 -12.45
C GLN A 364 -7.20 -14.20 -13.68
N GLY A 365 -7.12 -13.28 -14.64
CA GLY A 365 -7.89 -13.33 -15.89
C GLY A 365 -9.41 -13.32 -15.68
N ARG A 366 -9.89 -12.50 -14.74
CA ARG A 366 -11.31 -12.52 -14.33
C ARG A 366 -11.78 -11.16 -13.76
N ILE A 367 -13.10 -11.04 -13.60
CA ILE A 367 -13.75 -9.91 -12.91
C ILE A 367 -14.64 -10.47 -11.80
N VAL A 368 -14.31 -10.13 -10.56
CA VAL A 368 -15.13 -10.42 -9.38
C VAL A 368 -16.32 -9.47 -9.31
N TYR A 369 -17.42 -9.92 -8.72
CA TYR A 369 -18.47 -9.01 -8.22
C TYR A 369 -18.78 -9.31 -6.75
N CYS A 370 -19.00 -8.24 -5.99
CA CYS A 370 -19.06 -8.26 -4.54
C CYS A 370 -20.32 -7.56 -4.01
N ASP A 371 -20.86 -8.09 -2.90
CA ASP A 371 -21.67 -7.29 -1.99
C ASP A 371 -20.80 -6.14 -1.44
N PHE A 372 -21.39 -4.95 -1.36
CA PHE A 372 -20.73 -3.72 -0.98
C PHE A 372 -21.66 -2.93 -0.06
N GLU A 373 -21.37 -2.93 1.24
CA GLU A 373 -22.30 -2.50 2.28
C GLU A 373 -21.62 -1.60 3.32
N PRO A 374 -22.33 -0.65 3.96
CA PRO A 374 -21.76 0.17 5.02
C PRO A 374 -21.27 -0.63 6.25
N ASP A 375 -20.12 -0.24 6.79
CA ASP A 375 -19.63 -0.58 8.13
C ASP A 375 -19.28 0.73 8.84
N ARG A 376 -20.21 1.22 9.67
CA ARG A 376 -20.15 2.53 10.35
C ARG A 376 -19.86 3.68 9.36
N SER A 377 -18.80 4.48 9.56
CA SER A 377 -18.41 5.56 8.62
C SER A 377 -17.67 5.10 7.35
N SER A 378 -17.54 3.79 7.13
CA SER A 378 -16.86 3.21 5.97
C SER A 378 -17.63 2.00 5.41
N PHE A 379 -16.95 1.08 4.72
CA PHE A 379 -17.57 -0.02 3.96
C PHE A 379 -16.88 -1.36 4.17
N GLN A 380 -17.65 -2.42 3.89
CA GLN A 380 -17.19 -3.80 3.84
C GLN A 380 -17.60 -4.47 2.52
N THR A 381 -16.80 -5.41 2.06
CA THR A 381 -17.00 -6.18 0.81
C THR A 381 -17.03 -7.67 1.07
N SER A 382 -17.88 -8.39 0.33
CA SER A 382 -17.90 -9.86 0.29
C SER A 382 -18.03 -10.34 -1.15
N ASP A 383 -17.19 -11.26 -1.60
CA ASP A 383 -17.27 -11.79 -2.97
C ASP A 383 -18.52 -12.66 -3.14
N ILE A 384 -19.29 -12.41 -4.20
CA ILE A 384 -20.45 -13.23 -4.58
C ILE A 384 -20.01 -14.26 -5.63
N GLY A 385 -19.21 -13.82 -6.61
CA GLY A 385 -18.72 -14.65 -7.69
C GLY A 385 -17.92 -13.85 -8.70
N HIS A 386 -17.89 -14.32 -9.95
CA HIS A 386 -17.19 -13.64 -11.04
C HIS A 386 -18.12 -13.56 -12.25
N VAL A 387 -18.25 -12.38 -12.86
CA VAL A 387 -19.10 -12.18 -14.05
C VAL A 387 -18.36 -12.39 -15.36
N ILE A 388 -17.02 -12.32 -15.36
CA ILE A 388 -16.16 -12.70 -16.48
C ILE A 388 -15.00 -13.54 -15.96
N LYS A 389 -14.63 -14.61 -16.67
CA LYS A 389 -13.39 -15.37 -16.47
C LYS A 389 -12.79 -15.77 -17.82
N SER A 390 -11.51 -16.09 -17.86
CA SER A 390 -10.89 -16.80 -18.99
C SER A 390 -9.82 -17.79 -18.57
N GLU A 391 -9.71 -18.87 -19.34
CA GLU A 391 -8.57 -19.79 -19.34
C GLU A 391 -7.47 -19.35 -20.34
N ASP A 392 -7.64 -18.22 -21.04
CA ASP A 392 -6.56 -17.58 -21.80
C ASP A 392 -5.62 -16.83 -20.85
N PRO A 393 -4.34 -17.26 -20.70
CA PRO A 393 -3.40 -16.61 -19.81
C PRO A 393 -3.00 -15.21 -20.29
N ASN A 394 -3.41 -14.76 -21.48
CA ASN A 394 -3.14 -13.41 -22.00
C ASN A 394 -4.23 -12.38 -21.63
N PHE A 395 -5.43 -12.82 -21.22
CA PHE A 395 -6.51 -11.90 -20.81
C PHE A 395 -6.11 -11.11 -19.55
N ARG A 396 -6.13 -9.77 -19.65
CA ARG A 396 -5.72 -8.82 -18.61
C ARG A 396 -6.73 -7.67 -18.54
N PRO A 397 -7.89 -7.87 -17.91
CA PRO A 397 -8.79 -6.78 -17.59
C PRO A 397 -8.09 -5.81 -16.62
N ILE A 398 -7.96 -4.53 -16.99
CA ILE A 398 -7.24 -3.52 -16.21
C ILE A 398 -8.06 -2.26 -15.89
N ASP A 399 -9.10 -1.96 -16.66
CA ASP A 399 -10.03 -0.86 -16.40
C ASP A 399 -11.48 -1.32 -16.64
N ILE A 400 -12.43 -0.71 -15.94
CA ILE A 400 -13.85 -1.10 -15.92
C ILE A 400 -14.77 0.11 -15.65
N ILE A 401 -15.75 0.32 -16.52
CA ILE A 401 -16.72 1.43 -16.41
C ILE A 401 -18.17 0.96 -16.65
N ALA A 402 -19.14 1.73 -16.14
CA ALA A 402 -20.55 1.58 -16.52
C ALA A 402 -20.89 2.54 -17.68
N GLY A 403 -21.57 2.03 -18.70
CA GLY A 403 -21.95 2.78 -19.90
C GLY A 403 -23.31 3.50 -19.80
N PRO A 404 -23.61 4.39 -20.76
CA PRO A 404 -24.91 5.08 -20.84
C PRO A 404 -26.09 4.13 -21.10
N ASP A 405 -25.86 3.05 -21.85
CA ASP A 405 -26.81 1.96 -22.10
C ASP A 405 -27.00 1.03 -20.87
N GLY A 406 -26.26 1.28 -19.78
CA GLY A 406 -26.28 0.51 -18.55
C GLY A 406 -25.52 -0.82 -18.62
N ALA A 407 -24.77 -1.09 -19.70
CA ALA A 407 -23.83 -2.21 -19.73
C ALA A 407 -22.54 -1.89 -18.93
N ILE A 408 -21.76 -2.91 -18.62
CA ILE A 408 -20.39 -2.76 -18.08
C ILE A 408 -19.41 -2.92 -19.23
N TYR A 409 -18.45 -1.99 -19.34
CA TYR A 409 -17.38 -2.04 -20.34
C TYR A 409 -16.04 -2.32 -19.65
N VAL A 410 -15.24 -3.18 -20.27
CA VAL A 410 -14.00 -3.73 -19.71
C VAL A 410 -12.85 -3.51 -20.68
N SER A 411 -11.77 -2.90 -20.20
CA SER A 411 -10.55 -2.70 -20.97
C SER A 411 -9.57 -3.86 -20.73
N ASP A 412 -9.16 -4.53 -21.81
CA ASP A 412 -8.24 -5.66 -21.78
C ASP A 412 -6.91 -5.30 -22.47
N MET A 413 -5.85 -5.29 -21.68
CA MET A 413 -4.47 -5.01 -22.11
C MET A 413 -3.94 -6.11 -23.06
N TYR A 414 -4.50 -7.32 -22.97
CA TYR A 414 -4.13 -8.52 -23.71
C TYR A 414 -2.62 -8.79 -23.79
N GLU A 415 -1.99 -8.92 -22.61
CA GLU A 415 -0.54 -8.96 -22.41
C GLU A 415 -0.18 -10.05 -21.39
N PRO A 416 0.65 -11.06 -21.73
CA PRO A 416 1.04 -12.09 -20.76
C PRO A 416 1.73 -11.52 -19.50
N GLN A 417 2.53 -10.44 -19.61
CA GLN A 417 3.39 -9.92 -18.54
C GLN A 417 3.15 -8.44 -18.23
N ILE A 418 2.29 -8.17 -17.24
CA ILE A 418 1.96 -6.78 -16.81
C ILE A 418 2.86 -6.22 -15.69
N ALA A 419 3.80 -7.00 -15.14
CA ALA A 419 4.58 -6.62 -13.95
C ALA A 419 6.06 -6.28 -14.26
N HIS A 420 6.53 -5.15 -13.70
CA HIS A 420 7.83 -4.52 -13.99
C HIS A 420 9.11 -5.34 -13.76
N LEU A 421 9.01 -6.49 -13.08
CA LEU A 421 10.15 -7.36 -12.81
C LEU A 421 10.84 -7.84 -14.10
N MET A 422 10.09 -8.10 -15.18
CA MET A 422 10.60 -8.76 -16.40
C MET A 422 10.56 -7.91 -17.67
N HIS A 423 10.18 -6.62 -17.60
CA HIS A 423 10.10 -5.76 -18.80
C HIS A 423 11.44 -5.58 -19.54
N PHE A 424 12.57 -5.75 -18.86
CA PHE A 424 13.89 -5.70 -19.49
C PHE A 424 14.15 -6.85 -20.46
N GLU A 425 13.35 -7.92 -20.42
CA GLU A 425 13.44 -9.07 -21.33
C GLU A 425 12.82 -8.79 -22.71
N GLY A 426 12.17 -7.63 -22.89
CA GLY A 426 11.63 -7.19 -24.19
C GLY A 426 10.41 -7.96 -24.68
N ARG A 427 9.61 -8.55 -23.77
CA ARG A 427 8.44 -9.38 -24.09
C ARG A 427 7.10 -8.64 -24.19
N VAL A 428 7.04 -7.35 -23.87
CA VAL A 428 5.80 -6.55 -23.95
C VAL A 428 5.40 -6.35 -25.40
N ASP A 429 4.17 -6.75 -25.78
CA ASP A 429 3.64 -6.56 -27.13
C ASP A 429 2.57 -5.47 -27.15
N ASN A 430 3.01 -4.25 -27.41
CA ASN A 430 2.18 -3.06 -27.49
C ASN A 430 1.25 -3.02 -28.74
N SER A 431 1.20 -4.06 -29.57
CA SER A 431 0.40 -4.08 -30.80
C SER A 431 -1.04 -4.61 -30.63
N ASN A 432 -1.37 -5.18 -29.47
CA ASN A 432 -2.66 -5.81 -29.13
C ASN A 432 -3.49 -4.97 -28.14
N GLY A 433 -4.79 -5.22 -28.06
CA GLY A 433 -5.67 -4.71 -26.99
C GLY A 433 -7.14 -4.83 -27.36
N ARG A 434 -8.04 -5.06 -26.39
CA ARG A 434 -9.47 -5.31 -26.61
C ARG A 434 -10.34 -4.49 -25.66
N VAL A 435 -11.57 -4.17 -26.07
CA VAL A 435 -12.62 -3.70 -25.16
C VAL A 435 -13.85 -4.58 -25.32
N TYR A 436 -14.37 -5.05 -24.18
CA TYR A 436 -15.55 -5.90 -24.11
C TYR A 436 -16.72 -5.16 -23.46
N ARG A 437 -17.94 -5.50 -23.88
CA ARG A 437 -19.21 -5.05 -23.30
C ARG A 437 -19.91 -6.25 -22.67
N LEU A 438 -20.22 -6.17 -21.38
CA LEU A 438 -20.98 -7.13 -20.60
C LEU A 438 -22.38 -6.54 -20.34
N ALA A 439 -23.42 -7.20 -20.86
CA ALA A 439 -24.79 -6.72 -20.80
C ALA A 439 -25.77 -7.85 -20.41
N ALA A 440 -27.01 -7.49 -20.07
CA ALA A 440 -28.09 -8.46 -19.89
C ALA A 440 -28.38 -9.21 -21.21
N LYS A 441 -28.76 -10.49 -21.14
CA LYS A 441 -28.95 -11.33 -22.32
C LYS A 441 -30.13 -10.87 -23.19
N GLY A 442 -29.83 -10.52 -24.44
CA GLY A 442 -30.76 -9.90 -25.38
C GLY A 442 -30.93 -8.38 -25.21
N ALA A 443 -30.16 -7.73 -24.33
CA ALA A 443 -30.10 -6.27 -24.27
C ALA A 443 -29.52 -5.70 -25.57
N LYS A 444 -30.05 -4.56 -25.98
CA LYS A 444 -29.47 -3.74 -27.05
C LYS A 444 -28.47 -2.76 -26.45
N SER A 445 -27.59 -2.21 -27.28
CA SER A 445 -26.98 -0.92 -26.98
C SER A 445 -27.94 0.20 -27.40
N ASP A 446 -27.90 1.35 -26.72
CA ASP A 446 -28.60 2.58 -27.12
C ASP A 446 -27.69 3.78 -26.83
N LEU A 447 -26.74 3.99 -27.73
CA LEU A 447 -25.72 5.05 -27.63
C LEU A 447 -26.12 6.32 -28.43
N MET A 448 -27.23 6.27 -29.18
CA MET A 448 -27.59 7.30 -30.17
C MET A 448 -28.27 8.54 -29.57
N PHE A 449 -27.59 9.23 -28.66
CA PHE A 449 -28.09 10.46 -28.02
C PHE A 449 -27.08 11.62 -28.07
N ASN A 450 -27.47 12.78 -27.54
CA ASN A 450 -26.58 13.93 -27.38
C ASN A 450 -27.14 14.84 -26.27
N LEU A 451 -26.52 14.82 -25.09
CA LEU A 451 -26.97 15.65 -23.94
C LEU A 451 -26.65 17.13 -24.19
N ASN A 452 -25.59 17.45 -24.93
CA ASN A 452 -25.26 18.84 -25.30
C ASN A 452 -26.38 19.54 -26.10
N LYS A 453 -27.25 18.79 -26.80
CA LYS A 453 -28.44 19.31 -27.51
C LYS A 453 -29.69 19.52 -26.62
N LYS A 454 -29.71 19.00 -25.38
CA LYS A 454 -30.82 19.23 -24.43
C LYS A 454 -30.81 20.68 -23.94
N SER A 455 -31.99 21.28 -23.73
CA SER A 455 -32.11 22.52 -22.96
C SER A 455 -31.73 22.29 -21.50
N SER A 456 -31.43 23.35 -20.76
CA SER A 456 -30.93 23.24 -19.38
C SER A 456 -31.99 22.69 -18.42
N ALA A 457 -33.27 22.94 -18.70
CA ALA A 457 -34.38 22.29 -17.99
C ALA A 457 -34.45 20.77 -18.29
N GLU A 458 -34.20 20.34 -19.53
CA GLU A 458 -34.11 18.91 -19.88
C GLU A 458 -32.88 18.22 -19.28
N LEU A 459 -31.77 18.94 -19.04
CA LEU A 459 -30.62 18.43 -18.29
C LEU A 459 -30.96 18.25 -16.81
N ILE A 460 -31.61 19.24 -16.17
CA ILE A 460 -32.09 19.12 -14.78
C ILE A 460 -33.06 17.94 -14.63
N GLU A 461 -33.97 17.71 -15.57
CA GLU A 461 -34.82 16.51 -15.57
C GLU A 461 -34.03 15.20 -15.81
N THR A 462 -32.88 15.25 -16.48
CA THR A 462 -32.00 14.08 -16.69
C THR A 462 -31.29 13.65 -15.40
N LEU A 463 -31.14 14.55 -14.41
CA LEU A 463 -30.65 14.22 -13.07
C LEU A 463 -31.57 13.26 -12.29
N LYS A 464 -32.77 12.95 -12.80
CA LYS A 464 -33.68 11.91 -12.25
C LYS A 464 -33.42 10.51 -12.82
N SER A 465 -32.45 10.35 -13.73
CA SER A 465 -32.15 9.05 -14.36
C SER A 465 -31.74 8.00 -13.32
N PRO A 466 -32.21 6.73 -13.41
CA PRO A 466 -31.75 5.66 -12.54
C PRO A 466 -30.27 5.31 -12.81
N ASN A 467 -29.83 5.32 -14.08
CA ASN A 467 -28.42 5.12 -14.43
C ASN A 467 -27.57 6.32 -13.96
N LYS A 468 -26.59 6.04 -13.07
CA LYS A 468 -25.60 7.00 -12.53
C LYS A 468 -24.89 7.80 -13.61
N TRP A 469 -24.53 7.17 -14.72
CA TRP A 469 -23.81 7.82 -15.82
C TRP A 469 -24.55 9.05 -16.36
N PHE A 470 -25.86 8.92 -16.62
CA PHE A 470 -26.67 10.02 -17.14
C PHE A 470 -26.80 11.19 -16.16
N ARG A 471 -26.75 10.95 -14.84
CA ARG A 471 -26.79 12.01 -13.84
C ARG A 471 -25.46 12.76 -13.78
N GLN A 472 -24.35 12.01 -13.66
CA GLN A 472 -22.99 12.57 -13.64
C GLN A 472 -22.68 13.37 -14.91
N GLU A 473 -23.03 12.86 -16.09
CA GLU A 473 -22.76 13.56 -17.35
C GLU A 473 -23.71 14.74 -17.60
N ALA A 474 -24.99 14.66 -17.20
CA ALA A 474 -25.88 15.82 -17.26
C ALA A 474 -25.43 16.93 -16.30
N LEU A 475 -24.96 16.58 -15.10
CA LEU A 475 -24.36 17.50 -14.13
C LEU A 475 -23.10 18.17 -14.72
N ARG A 476 -22.20 17.40 -15.34
CA ARG A 476 -21.01 17.93 -16.04
C ARG A 476 -21.39 18.93 -17.14
N VAL A 477 -22.37 18.61 -17.98
CA VAL A 477 -22.84 19.50 -19.06
C VAL A 477 -23.54 20.76 -18.50
N ILE A 478 -24.23 20.69 -17.36
CA ILE A 478 -24.74 21.89 -16.66
C ILE A 478 -23.59 22.78 -16.19
N GLY A 479 -22.56 22.19 -15.56
CA GLY A 479 -21.36 22.90 -15.09
C GLY A 479 -20.57 23.56 -16.22
N ASP A 480 -20.36 22.85 -17.33
CA ASP A 480 -19.71 23.38 -18.54
C ASP A 480 -20.51 24.52 -19.19
N ARG A 481 -21.85 24.43 -19.19
CA ARG A 481 -22.73 25.40 -19.84
C ARG A 481 -22.86 26.73 -19.10
N GLN A 482 -22.71 26.74 -17.77
CA GLN A 482 -22.87 27.93 -16.92
C GLN A 482 -24.22 28.67 -17.14
N ASP A 483 -25.32 27.94 -17.34
CA ASP A 483 -26.66 28.54 -17.53
C ASP A 483 -27.28 29.01 -16.20
N LYS A 484 -26.89 30.21 -15.79
CA LYS A 484 -27.30 30.83 -14.52
C LYS A 484 -28.78 31.26 -14.49
N GLU A 485 -29.52 31.20 -15.60
CA GLU A 485 -30.98 31.43 -15.58
C GLU A 485 -31.73 30.31 -14.84
N THR A 486 -31.10 29.14 -14.65
CA THR A 486 -31.69 28.01 -13.92
C THR A 486 -31.56 28.09 -12.39
N ILE A 487 -30.67 28.95 -11.85
CA ILE A 487 -30.40 29.07 -10.40
C ILE A 487 -31.67 29.30 -9.56
N PRO A 488 -32.61 30.20 -9.93
CA PRO A 488 -33.84 30.40 -9.16
C PRO A 488 -34.73 29.16 -9.09
N GLN A 489 -34.82 28.39 -10.19
CA GLN A 489 -35.59 27.14 -10.23
C GLN A 489 -34.99 26.10 -9.29
N LEU A 490 -33.66 25.91 -9.32
CA LEU A 490 -32.97 24.98 -8.43
C LEU A 490 -33.18 25.38 -6.96
N LYS A 491 -33.05 26.66 -6.62
CA LYS A 491 -33.29 27.15 -5.26
C LYS A 491 -34.73 26.95 -4.76
N GLU A 492 -35.73 27.04 -5.64
CA GLU A 492 -37.13 26.75 -5.32
C GLU A 492 -37.38 25.24 -5.13
N GLN A 493 -36.70 24.38 -5.91
CA GLN A 493 -36.99 22.94 -5.96
C GLN A 493 -36.27 22.12 -4.86
N ILE A 494 -34.99 22.38 -4.59
CA ILE A 494 -34.17 21.55 -3.67
C ILE A 494 -34.85 21.31 -2.31
N PRO A 495 -35.41 22.31 -1.60
CA PRO A 495 -35.98 22.12 -0.26
C PRO A 495 -37.24 21.25 -0.21
N THR A 496 -37.77 20.85 -1.36
CA THR A 496 -38.95 19.98 -1.51
C THR A 496 -38.68 18.71 -2.32
N SER A 497 -37.46 18.54 -2.83
CA SER A 497 -37.04 17.34 -3.54
C SER A 497 -36.59 16.27 -2.57
N GLU A 498 -36.80 15.00 -2.92
CA GLU A 498 -36.49 13.86 -2.06
C GLU A 498 -35.37 13.00 -2.67
N GLY A 499 -34.58 12.36 -1.80
CA GLY A 499 -33.59 11.36 -2.18
C GLY A 499 -32.49 11.90 -3.12
N GLN A 500 -32.08 11.04 -4.05
CA GLN A 500 -30.98 11.32 -4.97
C GLN A 500 -31.16 12.62 -5.76
N PHE A 501 -32.37 12.93 -6.21
CA PHE A 501 -32.60 14.09 -7.07
C PHE A 501 -32.27 15.42 -6.37
N ALA A 502 -32.55 15.54 -5.06
CA ALA A 502 -32.20 16.72 -4.28
C ALA A 502 -30.68 16.94 -4.18
N LEU A 503 -29.90 15.85 -4.10
CA LEU A 503 -28.45 15.88 -4.06
C LEU A 503 -27.84 16.31 -5.40
N GLU A 504 -28.33 15.75 -6.50
CA GLU A 504 -27.90 16.13 -7.86
C GLU A 504 -28.23 17.61 -8.15
N GLN A 505 -29.38 18.11 -7.67
CA GLN A 505 -29.73 19.52 -7.78
C GLN A 505 -28.86 20.44 -6.93
N LEU A 506 -28.43 20.03 -5.73
CA LEU A 506 -27.45 20.77 -4.91
C LEU A 506 -26.11 20.90 -5.67
N TRP A 507 -25.61 19.81 -6.24
CA TRP A 507 -24.38 19.82 -7.03
C TRP A 507 -24.49 20.73 -8.27
N ALA A 508 -25.62 20.65 -8.99
CA ALA A 508 -25.89 21.54 -10.12
C ALA A 508 -25.95 23.03 -9.70
N LEU A 509 -26.56 23.33 -8.56
CA LEU A 509 -26.61 24.69 -8.00
C LEU A 509 -25.21 25.21 -7.62
N TYR A 510 -24.36 24.36 -7.04
CA TYR A 510 -22.98 24.71 -6.69
C TYR A 510 -22.13 25.00 -7.94
N GLN A 511 -22.12 24.10 -8.94
CA GLN A 511 -21.32 24.28 -10.15
C GLN A 511 -21.75 25.51 -10.99
N LEU A 512 -23.01 25.95 -10.88
CA LEU A 512 -23.48 27.21 -11.48
C LEU A 512 -23.07 28.47 -10.69
N GLY A 513 -22.46 28.33 -9.52
CA GLY A 513 -22.14 29.42 -8.60
C GLY A 513 -23.37 30.03 -7.93
N GLY A 514 -24.41 29.21 -7.67
CA GLY A 514 -25.66 29.62 -7.05
C GLY A 514 -25.81 29.25 -5.57
N LEU A 515 -24.88 28.48 -5.00
CA LEU A 515 -24.87 28.10 -3.59
C LEU A 515 -24.17 29.17 -2.75
N ASP A 516 -24.88 30.26 -2.44
CA ASP A 516 -24.44 31.23 -1.42
C ASP A 516 -24.68 30.72 0.01
N GLU A 517 -23.93 31.27 0.96
CA GLU A 517 -23.90 30.87 2.36
C GLU A 517 -25.28 30.97 3.05
N GLU A 518 -26.04 32.04 2.80
CA GLU A 518 -27.38 32.23 3.36
C GLU A 518 -28.34 31.11 2.92
N TYR A 519 -28.30 30.73 1.64
CA TYR A 519 -29.11 29.62 1.14
C TYR A 519 -28.59 28.25 1.59
N ALA A 520 -27.27 28.05 1.58
CA ALA A 520 -26.64 26.81 2.02
C ALA A 520 -26.99 26.47 3.48
N VAL A 521 -27.02 27.47 4.38
CA VAL A 521 -27.48 27.29 5.76
C VAL A 521 -28.90 26.69 5.85
N THR A 522 -29.80 26.99 4.90
CA THR A 522 -31.14 26.38 4.89
C THR A 522 -31.13 24.89 4.54
N LEU A 523 -30.13 24.43 3.78
CA LEU A 523 -29.98 23.03 3.38
C LEU A 523 -29.32 22.15 4.45
N LEU A 524 -28.71 22.74 5.47
CA LEU A 524 -28.30 22.02 6.69
C LEU A 524 -29.51 21.43 7.43
N GLY A 525 -30.74 21.91 7.17
CA GLY A 525 -31.99 21.32 7.67
C GLY A 525 -32.69 20.35 6.71
N HIS A 526 -32.07 19.96 5.59
CA HIS A 526 -32.69 19.09 4.59
C HIS A 526 -32.92 17.66 5.10
N LEU A 527 -33.99 16.99 4.65
CA LEU A 527 -34.36 15.65 5.13
C LEU A 527 -33.36 14.56 4.74
N ASP A 528 -32.89 14.56 3.48
CA ASP A 528 -31.86 13.62 3.00
C ASP A 528 -30.48 13.98 3.63
N PRO A 529 -29.82 13.04 4.33
CA PRO A 529 -28.55 13.29 5.00
C PRO A 529 -27.41 13.60 4.03
N PHE A 530 -27.43 13.09 2.79
CA PHE A 530 -26.36 13.34 1.83
C PHE A 530 -26.41 14.78 1.29
N VAL A 531 -27.60 15.39 1.22
CA VAL A 531 -27.74 16.83 0.97
C VAL A 531 -27.12 17.64 2.11
N ARG A 532 -27.33 17.24 3.38
CA ARG A 532 -26.66 17.87 4.53
C ARG A 532 -25.15 17.67 4.48
N GLN A 533 -24.67 16.45 4.22
CA GLN A 533 -23.25 16.11 4.10
C GLN A 533 -22.54 17.00 3.07
N TRP A 534 -23.09 17.09 1.86
CA TRP A 534 -22.51 17.90 0.80
C TRP A 534 -22.66 19.39 1.04
N THR A 535 -23.72 19.85 1.70
CA THR A 535 -23.83 21.25 2.14
C THR A 535 -22.72 21.61 3.14
N VAL A 536 -22.47 20.76 4.15
CA VAL A 536 -21.36 20.92 5.12
C VAL A 536 -19.99 20.97 4.44
N ARG A 537 -19.80 20.14 3.41
CA ARG A 537 -18.56 20.13 2.63
C ARG A 537 -18.37 21.40 1.82
N LEU A 538 -19.34 21.71 0.96
CA LEU A 538 -19.26 22.82 0.00
C LEU A 538 -19.21 24.20 0.70
N LEU A 539 -19.77 24.31 1.92
CA LEU A 539 -19.58 25.48 2.78
C LEU A 539 -18.14 25.65 3.29
N CYS A 540 -17.40 24.56 3.53
CA CYS A 540 -16.11 24.60 4.23
C CYS A 540 -14.91 24.33 3.32
N ASP A 541 -15.13 23.98 2.05
CA ASP A 541 -14.06 23.66 1.10
C ASP A 541 -13.09 24.84 0.89
N ASP A 542 -13.61 26.07 0.81
CA ASP A 542 -12.82 27.30 0.68
C ASP A 542 -12.09 27.70 1.99
N GLY A 543 -12.38 27.04 3.12
CA GLY A 543 -11.76 27.27 4.43
C GLY A 543 -12.25 28.52 5.20
N GLU A 544 -12.92 29.46 4.55
CA GLU A 544 -13.54 30.63 5.18
C GLU A 544 -15.06 30.50 5.27
N ILE A 545 -15.63 30.61 6.48
CA ILE A 545 -17.09 30.67 6.71
C ILE A 545 -17.47 31.83 7.64
N GLY A 546 -18.70 32.30 7.54
CA GLY A 546 -19.30 33.28 8.42
C GLY A 546 -19.62 32.75 9.82
N PHE A 547 -19.82 33.68 10.76
CA PHE A 547 -20.08 33.35 12.17
C PHE A 547 -21.41 32.61 12.37
N GLU A 548 -22.49 33.09 11.75
CA GLU A 548 -23.81 32.44 11.85
C GLU A 548 -23.78 31.01 11.30
N THR A 549 -23.07 30.78 10.18
CA THR A 549 -22.88 29.43 9.61
C THR A 549 -22.12 28.51 10.55
N SER A 550 -21.08 29.00 11.24
CA SER A 550 -20.39 28.20 12.26
C SER A 550 -21.31 27.82 13.43
N ILE A 551 -22.28 28.66 13.81
CA ILE A 551 -23.33 28.32 14.79
C ILE A 551 -24.26 27.23 14.24
N GLN A 552 -24.69 27.32 12.98
CA GLN A 552 -25.60 26.32 12.38
C GLN A 552 -24.91 24.96 12.16
N LEU A 553 -23.63 24.95 11.79
CA LEU A 553 -22.82 23.73 11.72
C LEU A 553 -22.60 23.09 13.11
N THR A 554 -22.46 23.91 14.15
CA THR A 554 -22.41 23.44 15.55
C THR A 554 -23.75 22.82 15.97
N ALA A 555 -24.86 23.50 15.68
CA ALA A 555 -26.21 22.98 15.97
C ALA A 555 -26.51 21.68 15.22
N LEU A 556 -26.04 21.54 13.97
CA LEU A 556 -26.11 20.27 13.23
C LEU A 556 -25.25 19.19 13.90
N ALA A 557 -24.00 19.50 14.27
CA ALA A 557 -23.10 18.56 14.96
C ALA A 557 -23.67 18.04 16.29
N GLN A 558 -24.44 18.86 17.01
CA GLN A 558 -25.14 18.45 18.23
C GLN A 558 -26.30 17.46 18.00
N THR A 559 -26.93 17.47 16.82
CA THR A 559 -28.21 16.75 16.58
C THR A 559 -28.21 15.74 15.43
N GLU A 560 -27.10 15.61 14.71
CA GLU A 560 -27.00 14.74 13.53
C GLU A 560 -26.83 13.26 13.90
N GLU A 561 -27.80 12.44 13.49
CA GLU A 561 -27.79 10.98 13.69
C GLU A 561 -26.99 10.23 12.60
N ASN A 562 -26.70 10.87 11.45
CA ASN A 562 -26.03 10.21 10.33
C ASN A 562 -24.49 10.31 10.40
N VAL A 563 -23.85 9.16 10.59
CA VAL A 563 -22.38 9.02 10.70
C VAL A 563 -21.59 9.58 9.50
N PHE A 564 -22.14 9.57 8.28
CA PHE A 564 -21.45 10.17 7.12
C PHE A 564 -21.48 11.70 7.15
N VAL A 565 -22.54 12.31 7.69
CA VAL A 565 -22.61 13.75 7.92
C VAL A 565 -21.69 14.16 9.07
N ARG A 566 -21.68 13.40 10.18
CA ARG A 566 -20.73 13.63 11.29
C ARG A 566 -19.27 13.51 10.82
N SER A 567 -18.97 12.51 9.99
CA SER A 567 -17.65 12.33 9.37
C SER A 567 -17.25 13.53 8.49
N GLN A 568 -18.18 14.06 7.67
CA GLN A 568 -17.90 15.27 6.89
C GLN A 568 -17.81 16.53 7.77
N LEU A 569 -18.57 16.65 8.86
CA LEU A 569 -18.41 17.74 9.83
C LEU A 569 -17.02 17.72 10.45
N ALA A 570 -16.51 16.56 10.88
CA ALA A 570 -15.14 16.43 11.41
C ALA A 570 -14.08 16.77 10.35
N SER A 571 -14.28 16.35 9.10
CA SER A 571 -13.39 16.65 7.97
C SER A 571 -13.37 18.16 7.63
N SER A 572 -14.55 18.78 7.55
CA SER A 572 -14.73 20.22 7.32
C SER A 572 -14.20 21.07 8.47
N ALA A 573 -14.35 20.63 9.72
CA ALA A 573 -13.85 21.33 10.90
C ALA A 573 -12.32 21.51 10.88
N ARG A 574 -11.58 20.62 10.20
CA ARG A 574 -10.14 20.80 9.95
C ARG A 574 -9.83 21.97 9.02
N ARG A 575 -10.68 22.29 8.04
CA ARG A 575 -10.40 23.35 7.03
C ARG A 575 -10.55 24.76 7.61
N ILE A 576 -11.54 24.97 8.46
CA ILE A 576 -11.92 26.28 9.02
C ILE A 576 -11.02 26.75 10.18
N SER A 577 -11.26 27.96 10.69
CA SER A 577 -10.49 28.54 11.80
C SER A 577 -10.73 27.82 13.15
N ALA A 578 -9.75 27.85 14.06
CA ALA A 578 -9.83 27.14 15.35
C ALA A 578 -11.05 27.57 16.20
N ALA A 579 -11.41 28.87 16.15
CA ALA A 579 -12.58 29.41 16.86
C ALA A 579 -13.93 28.89 16.33
N GLN A 580 -13.97 28.38 15.09
CA GLN A 580 -15.16 27.80 14.46
C GLN A 580 -15.12 26.26 14.49
N MET A 581 -13.91 25.67 14.45
CA MET A 581 -13.64 24.25 14.60
C MET A 581 -14.05 23.73 15.99
N ILE A 582 -13.65 24.42 17.06
CA ILE A 582 -13.81 23.92 18.43
C ILE A 582 -15.28 23.66 18.81
N PRO A 583 -16.25 24.55 18.54
CA PRO A 583 -17.66 24.27 18.83
C PRO A 583 -18.17 23.00 18.12
N ILE A 584 -17.87 22.83 16.83
CA ILE A 584 -18.26 21.64 16.05
C ILE A 584 -17.62 20.38 16.65
N VAL A 585 -16.32 20.42 16.96
CA VAL A 585 -15.58 19.30 17.57
C VAL A 585 -16.05 18.97 18.97
N HIS A 586 -16.43 19.96 19.79
CA HIS A 586 -16.99 19.76 21.13
C HIS A 586 -18.32 19.00 21.09
N GLU A 587 -19.20 19.31 20.14
CA GLU A 587 -20.45 18.55 19.94
C GLU A 587 -20.16 17.14 19.40
N LEU A 588 -19.30 16.99 18.40
CA LEU A 588 -18.95 15.67 17.84
C LEU A 588 -18.33 14.70 18.87
N ILE A 589 -17.54 15.21 19.83
CA ILE A 589 -16.94 14.39 20.91
C ILE A 589 -18.00 13.82 21.88
N GLN A 590 -19.22 14.37 21.92
CA GLN A 590 -20.30 13.94 22.83
C GLN A 590 -21.14 12.78 22.28
N HIS A 591 -20.97 12.39 21.00
CA HIS A 591 -21.59 11.18 20.44
C HIS A 591 -20.82 9.95 20.95
N GLU A 592 -21.27 9.36 22.06
CA GLU A 592 -20.59 8.22 22.69
C GLU A 592 -20.42 7.01 21.75
N GLU A 593 -21.28 6.85 20.75
CA GLU A 593 -21.17 5.78 19.75
C GLU A 593 -19.98 5.96 18.78
N ASP A 594 -19.53 7.20 18.56
CA ASP A 594 -18.49 7.50 17.57
C ASP A 594 -17.08 7.15 18.07
N LYS A 595 -16.91 6.85 19.36
CA LYS A 595 -15.61 6.40 19.90
C LYS A 595 -15.14 5.09 19.24
N ASP A 596 -16.08 4.19 18.94
CA ASP A 596 -15.79 2.88 18.32
C ASP A 596 -15.92 2.93 16.78
N ASP A 597 -15.99 4.12 16.18
CA ASP A 597 -16.04 4.32 14.73
C ASP A 597 -14.67 4.18 14.05
N ILE A 598 -14.69 3.86 12.74
CA ILE A 598 -13.50 3.65 11.90
C ILE A 598 -12.77 4.96 11.61
N HIS A 599 -13.49 6.08 11.45
CA HIS A 599 -12.95 7.35 10.97
C HIS A 599 -13.00 8.47 12.01
N LEU A 600 -14.13 8.65 12.70
CA LEU A 600 -14.42 9.83 13.51
C LEU A 600 -13.38 10.13 14.63
N PRO A 601 -12.90 9.16 15.43
CA PRO A 601 -11.87 9.39 16.43
C PRO A 601 -10.51 9.86 15.89
N LEU A 602 -10.29 9.75 14.58
CA LEU A 602 -9.09 10.21 13.88
C LEU A 602 -9.33 11.51 13.10
N LEU A 603 -10.50 11.70 12.48
CA LEU A 603 -10.88 12.98 11.88
C LEU A 603 -10.93 14.10 12.94
N ILE A 604 -11.56 13.83 14.08
CA ILE A 604 -11.61 14.75 15.23
C ILE A 604 -10.19 15.04 15.75
N TRP A 605 -9.32 14.02 15.82
CA TRP A 605 -7.93 14.23 16.20
C TRP A 605 -7.19 15.13 15.19
N TRP A 606 -7.30 14.89 13.89
CA TRP A 606 -6.61 15.70 12.88
C TRP A 606 -7.17 17.12 12.76
N ALA A 607 -8.45 17.34 13.05
CA ALA A 607 -9.02 18.69 13.16
C ALA A 607 -8.40 19.48 14.33
N ILE A 608 -8.14 18.83 15.46
CA ILE A 608 -7.45 19.45 16.62
C ILE A 608 -5.94 19.62 16.34
N GLU A 609 -5.29 18.62 15.76
CA GLU A 609 -3.84 18.59 15.51
C GLU A 609 -3.40 19.71 14.55
N ASP A 610 -4.14 19.91 13.46
CA ASP A 610 -3.92 20.98 12.47
C ASP A 610 -3.89 22.38 13.12
N LYS A 611 -4.63 22.56 14.21
CA LYS A 611 -4.68 23.81 15.00
C LYS A 611 -3.76 23.83 16.22
N ALA A 612 -3.15 22.70 16.59
CA ALA A 612 -2.32 22.57 17.81
C ALA A 612 -1.02 23.39 17.78
N GLU A 613 -0.47 23.68 16.61
CA GLU A 613 0.65 24.63 16.48
C GLU A 613 0.17 26.06 16.20
N SER A 614 -0.83 26.20 15.33
CA SER A 614 -1.22 27.46 14.68
C SER A 614 -2.13 28.34 15.56
N ASP A 615 -3.03 27.74 16.35
CA ASP A 615 -3.84 28.45 17.36
C ASP A 615 -4.03 27.62 18.63
N LYS A 616 -2.90 27.32 19.28
CA LYS A 616 -2.86 26.59 20.55
C LYS A 616 -3.63 27.30 21.68
N GLU A 617 -3.71 28.62 21.70
CA GLU A 617 -4.35 29.32 22.83
C GLU A 617 -5.87 29.15 22.83
N THR A 618 -6.50 29.09 21.65
CA THR A 618 -7.92 28.77 21.49
C THR A 618 -8.23 27.33 21.95
N ILE A 619 -7.36 26.35 21.65
CA ILE A 619 -7.48 24.98 22.16
C ILE A 619 -7.33 24.93 23.69
N PHE A 620 -6.34 25.62 24.26
CA PHE A 620 -6.14 25.60 25.71
C PHE A 620 -7.24 26.35 26.48
N ALA A 621 -7.88 27.36 25.90
CA ALA A 621 -9.05 28.02 26.49
C ALA A 621 -10.26 27.08 26.56
N TRP A 622 -10.47 26.24 25.53
CA TRP A 622 -11.49 25.19 25.54
C TRP A 622 -11.21 24.13 26.62
N LEU A 623 -9.97 23.64 26.73
CA LEU A 623 -9.59 22.65 27.74
C LEU A 623 -9.64 23.16 29.19
N ASP A 624 -9.60 24.48 29.42
CA ASP A 624 -9.69 25.12 30.76
C ASP A 624 -11.15 25.44 31.16
N ALA A 625 -12.00 25.78 30.19
CA ALA A 625 -13.39 26.18 30.44
C ALA A 625 -14.39 25.01 30.46
N ASP A 626 -14.04 23.85 29.90
CA ASP A 626 -14.99 22.81 29.51
C ASP A 626 -14.83 21.48 30.27
N GLN A 627 -15.90 20.69 30.35
CA GLN A 627 -15.90 19.37 30.99
C GLN A 627 -15.53 18.23 30.03
N ILE A 628 -15.04 18.54 28.82
CA ILE A 628 -14.60 17.60 27.77
C ILE A 628 -13.70 16.46 28.28
N TRP A 629 -12.88 16.72 29.31
CA TRP A 629 -12.07 15.73 30.02
C TRP A 629 -12.85 14.50 30.52
N SER A 630 -14.15 14.65 30.77
CA SER A 630 -15.04 13.56 31.20
C SER A 630 -15.50 12.65 30.05
N GLN A 631 -15.46 13.11 28.81
CA GLN A 631 -16.08 12.44 27.66
C GLN A 631 -15.28 11.20 27.19
N PRO A 632 -15.93 10.07 26.86
CA PRO A 632 -15.23 8.83 26.49
C PRO A 632 -14.28 8.99 25.29
N LEU A 633 -14.76 9.59 24.19
CA LEU A 633 -13.98 9.77 22.96
C LEU A 633 -12.75 10.66 23.22
N PHE A 634 -12.90 11.72 24.01
CA PHE A 634 -11.78 12.59 24.39
C PHE A 634 -10.72 11.84 25.21
N GLN A 635 -11.15 11.07 26.21
CA GLN A 635 -10.26 10.29 27.08
C GLN A 635 -9.49 9.22 26.30
N GLU A 636 -10.18 8.46 25.45
CA GLU A 636 -9.61 7.29 24.77
C GLU A 636 -8.76 7.67 23.54
N HIS A 637 -9.08 8.77 22.86
CA HIS A 637 -8.50 9.08 21.54
C HIS A 637 -7.86 10.47 21.39
N ILE A 638 -8.13 11.44 22.28
CA ILE A 638 -7.67 12.83 22.10
C ILE A 638 -6.62 13.23 23.14
N ALA A 639 -6.87 13.01 24.45
CA ALA A 639 -5.99 13.49 25.52
C ALA A 639 -4.54 13.02 25.39
N GLY A 640 -4.34 11.70 25.26
CA GLY A 640 -3.01 11.12 25.08
C GLY A 640 -2.32 11.53 23.77
N ARG A 641 -3.08 11.64 22.67
CA ARG A 641 -2.55 12.12 21.38
C ARG A 641 -2.08 13.57 21.45
N LEU A 642 -2.85 14.44 22.10
CA LEU A 642 -2.51 15.85 22.26
C LEU A 642 -1.23 16.02 23.07
N MET A 643 -1.06 15.28 24.17
CA MET A 643 0.20 15.26 24.92
C MET A 643 1.36 14.73 24.07
N ARG A 644 1.16 13.59 23.36
CA ARG A 644 2.17 12.98 22.50
C ARG A 644 2.68 13.95 21.43
N ARG A 645 1.80 14.77 20.84
CA ARG A 645 2.16 15.76 19.80
C ARG A 645 3.20 16.75 20.30
N TYR A 646 2.96 17.35 21.47
CA TYR A 646 3.90 18.31 22.06
C TYR A 646 5.19 17.62 22.53
N ALA A 647 5.07 16.47 23.19
CA ALA A 647 6.21 15.72 23.73
C ALA A 647 7.16 15.21 22.63
N GLN A 648 6.64 14.59 21.57
CA GLN A 648 7.44 14.01 20.46
C GLN A 648 8.23 15.06 19.68
N SER A 649 7.85 16.35 19.74
CA SER A 649 8.63 17.44 19.13
C SER A 649 10.00 17.68 19.79
N GLY A 650 10.17 17.30 21.07
CA GLY A 650 11.38 17.55 21.88
C GLY A 650 11.69 19.02 22.18
N SER A 651 10.91 19.98 21.66
CA SER A 651 11.19 21.41 21.75
C SER A 651 10.93 21.96 23.16
N ARG A 652 11.80 22.83 23.70
CA ARG A 652 11.56 23.46 25.02
C ARG A 652 10.23 24.22 25.08
N LYS A 653 9.77 24.81 23.96
CA LYS A 653 8.45 25.47 23.88
C LYS A 653 7.34 24.45 24.17
N ASP A 654 7.42 23.29 23.53
CA ASP A 654 6.37 22.29 23.53
C ASP A 654 6.42 21.41 24.80
N LEU A 655 7.61 21.17 25.37
CA LEU A 655 7.76 20.59 26.71
C LEU A 655 7.14 21.48 27.81
N LEU A 656 7.17 22.82 27.65
CA LEU A 656 6.40 23.72 28.52
C LEU A 656 4.89 23.65 28.23
N THR A 657 4.50 23.39 26.98
CA THR A 657 3.09 23.11 26.63
C THR A 657 2.60 21.81 27.27
N CYS A 658 3.44 20.76 27.36
CA CYS A 658 3.17 19.54 28.14
C CYS A 658 2.92 19.87 29.62
N ALA A 659 3.77 20.70 30.24
CA ALA A 659 3.58 21.12 31.63
C ALA A 659 2.24 21.84 31.85
N ARG A 660 1.81 22.66 30.89
CA ARG A 660 0.49 23.32 30.91
C ARG A 660 -0.66 22.35 30.73
N LEU A 661 -0.53 21.29 29.90
CA LEU A 661 -1.57 20.26 29.78
C LEU A 661 -1.78 19.51 31.12
N PHE A 662 -0.69 19.10 31.79
CA PHE A 662 -0.80 18.47 33.11
C PHE A 662 -1.45 19.41 34.15
N ALA A 663 -1.23 20.72 34.05
CA ALA A 663 -1.87 21.71 34.92
C ALA A 663 -3.37 21.96 34.60
N LEU A 664 -3.87 21.52 33.44
CA LEU A 664 -5.30 21.55 33.08
C LEU A 664 -6.05 20.25 33.40
N ALA A 665 -5.36 19.17 33.77
CA ALA A 665 -6.01 17.91 34.11
C ALA A 665 -6.89 18.09 35.38
N PRO A 666 -8.23 17.94 35.30
CA PRO A 666 -9.11 18.21 36.43
C PRO A 666 -9.06 17.13 37.52
N ASP A 667 -8.57 15.93 37.19
CA ASP A 667 -8.39 14.81 38.10
C ASP A 667 -7.18 13.94 37.74
N GLN A 668 -6.86 13.01 38.64
CA GLN A 668 -5.72 12.09 38.50
C GLN A 668 -5.86 11.16 37.27
N LYS A 669 -7.09 10.75 36.90
CA LYS A 669 -7.35 9.92 35.71
C LYS A 669 -6.99 10.69 34.44
N SER A 670 -7.36 11.96 34.37
CA SER A 670 -7.01 12.87 33.27
C SER A 670 -5.49 13.05 33.17
N ALA A 671 -4.81 13.18 34.32
CA ALA A 671 -3.36 13.26 34.38
C ALA A 671 -2.68 11.95 33.91
N GLU A 672 -3.24 10.77 34.23
CA GLU A 672 -2.77 9.46 33.76
C GLU A 672 -2.91 9.27 32.24
N LEU A 673 -4.00 9.74 31.65
CA LEU A 673 -4.21 9.71 30.18
C LEU A 673 -3.21 10.60 29.44
N LEU A 674 -2.92 11.78 29.99
CA LEU A 674 -1.82 12.62 29.51
C LEU A 674 -0.46 11.93 29.69
N MET A 675 -0.22 11.31 30.85
CA MET A 675 1.03 10.61 31.16
C MET A 675 1.31 9.48 30.15
N ALA A 676 0.31 8.67 29.82
CA ALA A 676 0.45 7.62 28.80
C ALA A 676 0.85 8.19 27.43
N GLY A 677 0.28 9.33 27.03
CA GLY A 677 0.68 10.06 25.82
C GLY A 677 2.10 10.62 25.87
N PHE A 678 2.55 11.08 27.03
CA PHE A 678 3.91 11.55 27.27
C PHE A 678 4.93 10.40 27.23
N GLU A 679 4.61 9.26 27.84
CA GLU A 679 5.50 8.09 27.88
C GLU A 679 5.64 7.42 26.50
N GLU A 680 4.56 7.30 25.72
CA GLU A 680 4.61 6.80 24.35
C GLU A 680 5.46 7.71 23.44
N ALA A 681 5.54 9.01 23.74
CA ALA A 681 6.38 9.96 23.00
C ALA A 681 7.89 9.81 23.23
N PHE A 682 8.32 9.09 24.28
CA PHE A 682 9.74 8.86 24.63
C PHE A 682 10.11 7.37 24.74
N LYS A 683 9.25 6.49 24.23
CA LYS A 683 9.47 5.05 24.08
C LYS A 683 10.68 4.80 23.19
N GLY A 684 11.66 4.04 23.68
CA GLY A 684 12.90 3.79 22.93
C GLY A 684 13.87 4.97 22.83
N ARG A 685 13.68 6.04 23.62
CA ARG A 685 14.55 7.24 23.64
C ARG A 685 15.01 7.59 25.05
N SER A 686 16.14 8.27 25.17
CA SER A 686 16.58 8.87 26.45
C SER A 686 15.82 10.18 26.75
N LEU A 687 15.57 10.48 28.03
CA LEU A 687 14.80 11.67 28.45
C LEU A 687 15.64 12.65 29.28
N THR A 688 16.66 13.21 28.65
CA THR A 688 17.55 14.20 29.26
C THR A 688 17.08 15.65 29.03
N GLU A 689 17.42 16.54 29.96
CA GLU A 689 17.15 18.00 29.92
C GLU A 689 15.66 18.46 29.85
N LEU A 690 14.79 17.83 30.64
CA LEU A 690 13.44 18.38 30.87
C LEU A 690 13.46 19.77 31.55
N PRO A 691 12.56 20.70 31.18
CA PRO A 691 12.32 21.92 31.95
C PRO A 691 11.84 21.61 33.38
N GLN A 692 12.30 22.36 34.38
CA GLN A 692 11.87 22.17 35.77
C GLN A 692 10.35 22.28 35.91
N GLU A 693 9.74 23.19 35.16
CA GLU A 693 8.29 23.40 35.13
C GLU A 693 7.53 22.12 34.71
N LEU A 694 8.13 21.28 33.86
CA LEU A 694 7.59 19.98 33.43
C LEU A 694 7.93 18.86 34.42
N VAL A 695 9.12 18.87 35.03
CA VAL A 695 9.48 17.93 36.12
C VAL A 695 8.51 18.07 37.29
N ASP A 696 8.21 19.31 37.70
CA ASP A 696 7.26 19.61 38.77
C ASP A 696 5.83 19.18 38.37
N ALA A 697 5.42 19.40 37.11
CA ALA A 697 4.11 18.97 36.62
C ALA A 697 3.97 17.44 36.58
N LEU A 698 4.99 16.72 36.11
CA LEU A 698 5.04 15.25 36.09
C LEU A 698 4.98 14.67 37.51
N ALA A 699 5.70 15.28 38.47
CA ALA A 699 5.63 14.89 39.87
C ALA A 699 4.22 15.07 40.47
N ASN A 700 3.55 16.19 40.17
CA ASN A 700 2.18 16.45 40.62
C ASN A 700 1.14 15.52 39.96
N ALA A 701 1.39 15.07 38.72
CA ALA A 701 0.57 14.09 38.00
C ALA A 701 0.74 12.62 38.48
N GLY A 702 1.46 12.40 39.60
CA GLY A 702 1.74 11.08 40.17
C GLY A 702 3.17 10.57 39.94
N GLY A 703 4.05 11.37 39.32
CA GLY A 703 5.44 11.02 39.03
C GLY A 703 5.67 10.25 37.72
N GLY A 704 4.60 9.75 37.10
CA GLY A 704 4.67 8.84 35.96
C GLY A 704 5.10 7.42 36.34
N SER A 705 5.21 6.55 35.35
CA SER A 705 5.63 5.17 35.58
C SER A 705 7.06 5.10 36.15
N VAL A 706 7.41 3.96 36.74
CA VAL A 706 8.81 3.65 37.12
C VAL A 706 9.72 3.79 35.89
N ALA A 707 9.23 3.42 34.70
CA ALA A 707 9.97 3.56 33.44
C ALA A 707 10.20 5.02 33.03
N LEU A 708 9.24 5.93 33.27
CA LEU A 708 9.44 7.35 32.99
C LEU A 708 10.44 7.99 33.95
N ARG A 709 10.26 7.81 35.27
CA ARG A 709 11.22 8.32 36.28
C ARG A 709 12.64 7.81 36.02
N PHE A 710 12.74 6.55 35.63
CA PHE A 710 14.00 5.94 35.23
C PHE A 710 14.60 6.59 33.97
N ARG A 711 13.82 6.88 32.91
CA ARG A 711 14.30 7.61 31.72
C ARG A 711 14.73 9.05 32.04
N GLN A 712 14.15 9.69 33.06
CA GLN A 712 14.59 10.99 33.59
C GLN A 712 15.88 10.92 34.43
N GLY A 713 16.36 9.72 34.78
CA GLY A 713 17.52 9.51 35.64
C GLY A 713 17.26 9.63 37.15
N ASP A 714 16.02 9.44 37.62
CA ASP A 714 15.70 9.35 39.05
C ASP A 714 16.52 8.21 39.71
N ALA A 715 17.38 8.58 40.66
CA ALA A 715 18.28 7.66 41.34
C ALA A 715 17.55 6.65 42.24
N GLU A 716 16.31 6.90 42.67
CA GLU A 716 15.48 5.89 43.34
C GLU A 716 14.78 4.98 42.33
N ALA A 717 14.24 5.49 41.21
CA ALA A 717 13.73 4.65 40.12
C ALA A 717 14.80 3.70 39.55
N VAL A 718 16.05 4.18 39.39
CA VAL A 718 17.19 3.33 38.99
C VAL A 718 17.42 2.20 40.00
N LYS A 719 17.35 2.46 41.30
CA LYS A 719 17.46 1.38 42.32
C LYS A 719 16.26 0.45 42.30
N GLU A 720 15.06 0.98 42.11
CA GLU A 720 13.79 0.25 42.06
C GLU A 720 13.77 -0.74 40.91
N VAL A 721 14.11 -0.29 39.69
CA VAL A 721 14.29 -1.13 38.49
C VAL A 721 15.36 -2.20 38.72
N LEU A 722 16.54 -1.82 39.20
CA LEU A 722 17.63 -2.78 39.45
C LEU A 722 17.29 -3.80 40.56
N ALA A 723 16.50 -3.41 41.57
CA ALA A 723 16.05 -4.31 42.63
C ALA A 723 14.94 -5.26 42.16
N ALA A 724 13.98 -4.75 41.38
CA ALA A 724 12.90 -5.55 40.79
C ALA A 724 13.43 -6.59 39.79
N VAL A 725 14.41 -6.22 38.95
CA VAL A 725 15.09 -7.14 38.04
C VAL A 725 15.81 -8.27 38.81
N LYS A 726 16.42 -7.98 39.95
CA LYS A 726 17.03 -8.99 40.84
C LYS A 726 16.04 -9.81 41.66
N SER A 727 14.85 -9.29 41.92
CA SER A 727 13.92 -9.91 42.86
C SER A 727 13.39 -11.25 42.30
N PRO A 728 13.42 -12.36 43.07
CA PRO A 728 12.74 -13.58 42.64
C PRO A 728 11.22 -13.37 42.52
N ASP A 729 10.66 -12.50 43.35
CA ASP A 729 9.21 -12.29 43.51
C ASP A 729 8.58 -11.38 42.42
N THR A 730 9.39 -10.69 41.61
CA THR A 730 8.88 -9.85 40.50
C THR A 730 8.52 -10.70 39.28
N GLU A 731 7.36 -10.45 38.67
CA GLU A 731 6.84 -11.22 37.53
C GLU A 731 7.73 -11.12 36.27
N THR A 732 7.80 -12.21 35.48
CA THR A 732 8.62 -12.25 34.24
C THR A 732 8.27 -11.12 33.27
N ALA A 733 6.99 -10.78 33.10
CA ALA A 733 6.57 -9.70 32.20
C ALA A 733 7.19 -8.33 32.59
N GLN A 734 7.17 -8.00 33.88
CA GLN A 734 7.76 -6.78 34.42
C GLN A 734 9.30 -6.81 34.34
N LYS A 735 9.93 -7.98 34.54
CA LYS A 735 11.38 -8.17 34.33
C LYS A 735 11.78 -7.92 32.87
N LEU A 736 11.02 -8.43 31.91
CA LEU A 736 11.29 -8.20 30.47
C LEU A 736 11.21 -6.71 30.10
N GLU A 737 10.17 -6.01 30.58
CA GLU A 737 10.04 -4.56 30.41
C GLU A 737 11.23 -3.80 31.01
N TYR A 738 11.60 -4.12 32.25
CA TYR A 738 12.67 -3.44 32.97
C TYR A 738 14.07 -3.75 32.43
N VAL A 739 14.31 -4.96 31.92
CA VAL A 739 15.57 -5.29 31.21
C VAL A 739 15.67 -4.50 29.91
N ARG A 740 14.59 -4.42 29.11
CA ARG A 740 14.56 -3.60 27.89
C ARG A 740 14.82 -2.13 28.16
N LEU A 741 14.20 -1.60 29.21
CA LEU A 741 14.41 -0.23 29.70
C LEU A 741 15.86 0.03 30.14
N LEU A 742 16.52 -0.93 30.79
CA LEU A 742 17.96 -0.89 31.08
C LEU A 742 18.78 -0.91 29.77
N GLY A 743 18.34 -1.64 28.74
CA GLY A 743 18.93 -1.63 27.40
C GLY A 743 18.83 -0.26 26.71
N GLU A 744 17.65 0.34 26.66
CA GLU A 744 17.37 1.66 26.05
C GLU A 744 18.19 2.79 26.69
N SER A 745 18.37 2.76 28.00
CA SER A 745 18.96 3.87 28.80
C SER A 745 20.48 3.85 28.96
N LYS A 746 21.14 2.71 28.69
CA LYS A 746 22.59 2.49 28.90
C LYS A 746 23.11 2.81 30.33
N VAL A 747 22.27 2.66 31.38
CA VAL A 747 22.66 2.87 32.78
C VAL A 747 23.76 1.88 33.21
N ALA A 748 25.02 2.34 33.30
CA ALA A 748 26.19 1.48 33.52
C ALA A 748 26.12 0.54 34.76
N ALA A 749 25.38 0.93 35.80
CA ALA A 749 25.14 0.09 36.99
C ALA A 749 24.30 -1.17 36.71
N ALA A 750 23.64 -1.25 35.54
CA ALA A 750 22.84 -2.38 35.11
C ALA A 750 23.65 -3.59 34.64
N VAL A 751 24.85 -3.39 34.09
CA VAL A 751 25.64 -4.49 33.49
C VAL A 751 25.92 -5.62 34.50
N PRO A 752 26.45 -5.36 35.72
CA PRO A 752 26.66 -6.43 36.69
C PRO A 752 25.36 -7.12 37.13
N VAL A 753 24.24 -6.39 37.12
CA VAL A 753 22.91 -6.92 37.50
C VAL A 753 22.34 -7.83 36.43
N MET A 754 22.43 -7.43 35.17
CA MET A 754 21.98 -8.23 34.02
C MET A 754 22.87 -9.45 33.80
N LEU A 755 24.18 -9.33 33.99
CA LEU A 755 25.11 -10.47 33.95
C LEU A 755 24.83 -11.45 35.11
N GLU A 756 24.69 -10.97 36.34
CA GLU A 756 24.31 -11.81 37.49
C GLU A 756 22.99 -12.57 37.22
N LEU A 757 21.96 -11.86 36.75
CA LEU A 757 20.66 -12.49 36.43
C LEU A 757 20.77 -13.52 35.30
N LEU A 758 21.52 -13.23 34.23
CA LEU A 758 21.79 -14.15 33.13
C LEU A 758 22.51 -15.42 33.61
N THR A 759 23.29 -15.37 34.70
CA THR A 759 23.90 -16.58 35.27
C THR A 759 22.95 -17.47 36.07
N VAL A 760 21.82 -16.95 36.58
CA VAL A 760 20.94 -17.66 37.53
C VAL A 760 19.52 -17.93 37.01
N THR A 761 19.04 -17.24 35.97
CA THR A 761 17.71 -17.47 35.41
C THR A 761 17.69 -18.65 34.43
N GLU A 762 16.64 -19.48 34.50
CA GLU A 762 16.33 -20.53 33.51
C GLU A 762 15.21 -20.12 32.53
N ASP A 763 14.65 -18.91 32.69
CA ASP A 763 13.59 -18.36 31.82
C ASP A 763 14.15 -17.94 30.45
N ILE A 764 13.72 -18.64 29.40
CA ILE A 764 14.26 -18.51 28.03
C ILE A 764 14.06 -17.10 27.45
N GLU A 765 12.88 -16.50 27.61
CA GLU A 765 12.62 -15.17 27.03
C GLU A 765 13.36 -14.08 27.81
N LEU A 766 13.48 -14.23 29.13
CA LEU A 766 14.30 -13.34 29.94
C LEU A 766 15.80 -13.44 29.58
N GLN A 767 16.32 -14.63 29.27
CA GLN A 767 17.69 -14.78 28.76
C GLN A 767 17.89 -14.05 27.42
N LYS A 768 16.93 -14.14 26.48
CA LYS A 768 17.00 -13.45 25.17
C LYS A 768 16.98 -11.93 25.33
N GLU A 769 16.07 -11.39 26.14
CA GLU A 769 15.95 -9.95 26.39
C GLU A 769 17.20 -9.42 27.13
N LEU A 770 17.76 -10.17 28.09
CA LEU A 770 19.03 -9.83 28.74
C LEU A 770 20.19 -9.74 27.75
N LEU A 771 20.36 -10.75 26.88
CA LEU A 771 21.42 -10.77 25.87
C LEU A 771 21.28 -9.65 24.83
N THR A 772 20.03 -9.30 24.48
CA THR A 772 19.69 -8.20 23.55
C THR A 772 19.96 -6.84 24.18
N SER A 773 19.46 -6.62 25.40
CA SER A 773 19.65 -5.36 26.13
C SER A 773 21.10 -5.11 26.54
N LEU A 774 21.88 -6.16 26.82
CA LEU A 774 23.33 -6.06 27.05
C LEU A 774 24.10 -5.55 25.81
N MET A 775 23.61 -5.74 24.58
CA MET A 775 24.27 -5.25 23.36
C MET A 775 24.40 -3.71 23.33
N SER A 776 23.53 -2.97 24.02
CA SER A 776 23.58 -1.50 24.02
C SER A 776 24.80 -0.93 24.76
N TYR A 777 25.45 -1.74 25.59
CA TYR A 777 26.62 -1.41 26.40
C TYR A 777 27.93 -1.76 25.69
N ASP A 778 29.03 -1.10 26.07
CA ASP A 778 30.40 -1.36 25.61
C ASP A 778 31.31 -1.87 26.74
N ALA A 779 30.73 -2.60 27.70
CA ALA A 779 31.46 -3.13 28.85
C ALA A 779 32.24 -4.41 28.46
N PRO A 780 33.52 -4.56 28.88
CA PRO A 780 34.41 -5.61 28.38
C PRO A 780 34.20 -6.98 29.03
N ASP A 781 33.47 -7.04 30.13
CA ASP A 781 33.10 -8.24 30.91
C ASP A 781 31.91 -9.00 30.31
N ILE A 782 31.01 -8.30 29.60
CA ILE A 782 29.86 -8.88 28.90
C ILE A 782 30.23 -10.07 28.00
N PRO A 783 31.15 -9.94 27.01
CA PRO A 783 31.46 -11.05 26.11
C PRO A 783 32.03 -12.27 26.84
N ASP A 784 32.90 -12.08 27.82
CA ASP A 784 33.52 -13.20 28.56
C ASP A 784 32.46 -13.95 29.40
N ALA A 785 31.53 -13.25 30.04
CA ALA A 785 30.43 -13.85 30.80
C ALA A 785 29.41 -14.59 29.91
N VAL A 786 29.12 -14.06 28.70
CA VAL A 786 28.26 -14.74 27.72
C VAL A 786 28.95 -15.99 27.17
N ILE A 787 30.27 -15.95 26.92
CA ILE A 787 31.07 -17.11 26.48
C ILE A 787 31.12 -18.18 27.58
N GLU A 788 31.32 -17.82 28.85
CA GLU A 788 31.30 -18.78 29.97
C GLU A 788 29.96 -19.53 30.05
N LYS A 789 28.83 -18.81 29.88
CA LYS A 789 27.49 -19.40 29.93
C LYS A 789 27.08 -20.14 28.66
N TYR A 790 27.68 -19.85 27.50
CA TYR A 790 27.25 -20.32 26.17
C TYR A 790 26.87 -21.81 26.12
N ASN A 791 27.72 -22.69 26.65
CA ASN A 791 27.52 -24.14 26.58
C ASN A 791 26.35 -24.66 27.45
N SER A 792 25.79 -23.82 28.32
CA SER A 792 24.61 -24.12 29.13
C SER A 792 23.31 -23.50 28.60
N LEU A 793 23.38 -22.64 27.58
CA LEU A 793 22.22 -22.00 26.96
C LEU A 793 21.46 -22.97 26.03
N SER A 794 20.14 -22.81 25.95
CA SER A 794 19.32 -23.50 24.94
C SER A 794 19.59 -22.93 23.53
N ASN A 795 19.27 -23.69 22.48
CA ASN A 795 19.61 -23.30 21.10
C ASN A 795 19.04 -21.92 20.70
N ASP A 796 17.77 -21.65 21.03
CA ASP A 796 17.11 -20.37 20.71
C ASP A 796 17.71 -19.18 21.48
N VAL A 797 18.46 -19.43 22.56
CA VAL A 797 19.17 -18.41 23.34
C VAL A 797 20.63 -18.29 22.85
N LYS A 798 21.24 -19.39 22.39
CA LYS A 798 22.52 -19.36 21.68
C LYS A 798 22.44 -18.48 20.43
N GLU A 799 21.37 -18.57 19.64
CA GLU A 799 21.15 -17.74 18.44
C GLU A 799 21.24 -16.22 18.76
N VAL A 800 20.65 -15.77 19.88
CA VAL A 800 20.78 -14.38 20.38
C VAL A 800 22.19 -14.10 20.90
N ALA A 801 22.78 -15.00 21.71
CA ALA A 801 24.12 -14.83 22.27
C ALA A 801 25.20 -14.67 21.18
N GLN A 802 25.12 -15.47 20.11
CA GLN A 802 25.98 -15.38 18.93
C GLN A 802 25.82 -14.04 18.21
N THR A 803 24.58 -13.60 18.02
CA THR A 803 24.23 -12.33 17.36
C THR A 803 24.70 -11.12 18.18
N SER A 804 24.66 -11.23 19.51
CA SER A 804 25.17 -10.26 20.48
C SER A 804 26.70 -10.18 20.47
N LEU A 805 27.40 -11.31 20.59
CA LEU A 805 28.87 -11.37 20.52
C LEU A 805 29.43 -10.87 19.17
N ALA A 806 28.75 -11.14 18.07
CA ALA A 806 29.11 -10.63 16.74
C ALA A 806 28.80 -9.13 16.51
N SER A 807 28.13 -8.45 17.46
CA SER A 807 27.69 -7.06 17.27
C SER A 807 28.83 -6.04 17.32
N ARG A 808 29.84 -6.24 18.17
CA ARG A 808 30.99 -5.32 18.35
C ARG A 808 32.29 -6.00 17.92
N LYS A 809 33.21 -5.23 17.32
CA LYS A 809 34.51 -5.73 16.81
C LYS A 809 35.37 -6.41 17.89
N ILE A 810 35.35 -5.89 19.12
CA ILE A 810 36.14 -6.43 20.23
C ILE A 810 35.53 -7.76 20.72
N TRP A 811 34.22 -7.79 20.94
CA TRP A 811 33.49 -8.99 21.35
C TRP A 811 33.57 -10.10 20.30
N THR A 812 33.50 -9.74 19.01
CA THR A 812 33.71 -10.66 17.89
C THR A 812 35.07 -11.32 17.94
N LEU A 813 36.12 -10.57 18.32
CA LEU A 813 37.47 -11.11 18.45
C LEU A 813 37.60 -12.04 19.68
N GLN A 814 37.00 -11.71 20.82
CA GLN A 814 36.95 -12.60 21.99
C GLN A 814 36.20 -13.91 21.67
N PHE A 815 35.08 -13.80 20.96
CA PHE A 815 34.24 -14.93 20.56
C PHE A 815 34.95 -15.86 19.57
N LEU A 816 35.57 -15.31 18.51
CA LEU A 816 36.38 -16.10 17.58
C LEU A 816 37.60 -16.73 18.27
N GLN A 817 38.18 -16.10 19.29
CA GLN A 817 39.24 -16.69 20.09
C GLN A 817 38.75 -17.82 21.03
N ALA A 818 37.50 -17.77 21.51
CA ALA A 818 36.91 -18.88 22.27
C ALA A 818 36.65 -20.10 21.36
N ILE A 819 36.23 -19.85 20.11
CA ILE A 819 36.11 -20.89 19.07
C ILE A 819 37.49 -21.49 18.74
N ASP A 820 38.52 -20.65 18.56
CA ASP A 820 39.90 -21.08 18.29
C ASP A 820 40.51 -21.91 19.45
N ARG A 821 40.09 -21.66 20.69
CA ARG A 821 40.45 -22.48 21.86
C ARG A 821 39.62 -23.76 22.02
N GLY A 822 38.58 -23.96 21.20
CA GLY A 822 37.65 -25.09 21.30
C GLY A 822 36.67 -25.01 22.48
N GLU A 823 36.49 -23.83 23.07
CA GLU A 823 35.50 -23.59 24.13
C GLU A 823 34.07 -23.51 23.55
N ILE A 824 33.96 -23.08 22.29
CA ILE A 824 32.74 -23.08 21.50
C ILE A 824 33.04 -23.77 20.16
N LYS A 825 32.10 -24.58 19.66
CA LYS A 825 32.26 -25.29 18.38
C LYS A 825 31.94 -24.38 17.19
N ALA A 826 32.78 -24.39 16.16
CA ALA A 826 32.57 -23.62 14.94
C ALA A 826 31.30 -24.07 14.18
N GLU A 827 30.95 -25.35 14.29
CA GLU A 827 29.78 -26.00 13.69
C GLU A 827 28.46 -25.59 14.37
N GLU A 828 28.50 -24.99 15.56
CA GLU A 828 27.31 -24.45 16.22
C GLU A 828 26.97 -23.01 15.80
N ILE A 829 27.80 -22.38 14.94
CA ILE A 829 27.67 -20.96 14.56
C ILE A 829 27.03 -20.82 13.17
N PRO A 830 25.85 -20.19 13.03
CA PRO A 830 25.20 -19.97 11.74
C PRO A 830 26.03 -19.05 10.84
N LEU A 831 26.09 -19.36 9.53
CA LEU A 831 26.81 -18.54 8.55
C LEU A 831 26.33 -17.08 8.50
N ALA A 832 25.08 -16.78 8.85
CA ALA A 832 24.59 -15.41 9.00
C ALA A 832 25.37 -14.61 10.07
N VAL A 833 25.75 -15.26 11.18
CA VAL A 833 26.57 -14.65 12.23
C VAL A 833 28.01 -14.48 11.73
N VAL A 834 28.59 -15.47 11.05
CA VAL A 834 29.95 -15.39 10.47
C VAL A 834 30.05 -14.29 9.40
N ARG A 835 29.01 -14.13 8.57
CA ARG A 835 28.84 -12.99 7.65
C ARG A 835 28.86 -11.67 8.43
N LYS A 836 28.05 -11.54 9.48
CA LYS A 836 28.00 -10.34 10.36
C LYS A 836 29.37 -10.01 10.98
N MET A 837 30.09 -11.02 11.49
CA MET A 837 31.46 -10.84 12.03
C MET A 837 32.41 -10.24 10.98
N SER A 838 32.28 -10.65 9.72
CA SER A 838 33.16 -10.21 8.62
C SER A 838 33.00 -8.72 8.29
N ILE A 839 31.85 -8.10 8.60
CA ILE A 839 31.55 -6.68 8.33
C ILE A 839 32.47 -5.75 9.15
N HIS A 840 33.04 -6.20 10.27
CA HIS A 840 34.01 -5.42 11.08
C HIS A 840 35.34 -5.12 10.38
N GLN A 841 35.63 -5.74 9.23
CA GLN A 841 36.81 -5.54 8.37
C GLN A 841 38.19 -5.63 9.09
N ASP A 842 38.26 -6.22 10.29
CA ASP A 842 39.52 -6.43 11.01
C ASP A 842 40.28 -7.65 10.46
N LYS A 843 41.57 -7.47 10.15
CA LYS A 843 42.43 -8.52 9.60
C LYS A 843 42.54 -9.75 10.50
N ARG A 844 42.40 -9.61 11.81
CA ARG A 844 42.44 -10.72 12.78
C ARG A 844 41.15 -11.53 12.76
N ILE A 845 40.01 -10.84 12.63
CA ILE A 845 38.69 -11.46 12.46
C ILE A 845 38.68 -12.27 11.16
N GLY A 846 39.13 -11.69 10.05
CA GLY A 846 39.23 -12.40 8.77
C GLY A 846 40.15 -13.63 8.80
N LEU A 847 41.28 -13.56 9.51
CA LEU A 847 42.19 -14.71 9.68
C LEU A 847 41.58 -15.83 10.52
N LEU A 848 40.92 -15.49 11.63
CA LEU A 848 40.24 -16.48 12.48
C LEU A 848 39.06 -17.12 11.75
N ILE A 849 38.26 -16.34 11.01
CA ILE A 849 37.18 -16.88 10.19
C ILE A 849 37.73 -17.85 9.13
N ALA A 850 38.79 -17.48 8.41
CA ALA A 850 39.43 -18.36 7.43
C ALA A 850 40.16 -19.59 8.04
N THR A 851 40.25 -19.70 9.36
CA THR A 851 40.79 -20.90 10.05
C THR A 851 39.69 -21.92 10.35
N HIS A 852 38.43 -21.48 10.55
CA HIS A 852 37.33 -22.32 11.02
C HIS A 852 36.19 -22.52 10.00
N TRP A 853 36.09 -21.69 8.95
CA TRP A 853 35.11 -21.86 7.87
C TRP A 853 35.76 -21.71 6.49
N GLU A 854 35.54 -22.68 5.59
CA GLU A 854 36.12 -22.70 4.23
C GLU A 854 35.50 -21.65 3.29
N SER A 855 34.23 -21.29 3.52
CA SER A 855 33.52 -20.22 2.81
C SER A 855 32.50 -19.54 3.72
N VAL A 856 32.34 -18.24 3.55
CA VAL A 856 31.35 -17.40 4.27
C VAL A 856 30.18 -17.00 3.38
N GLU A 857 30.32 -17.11 2.05
CA GLU A 857 29.30 -16.69 1.07
C GLU A 857 28.15 -17.69 0.91
N GLY A 858 28.26 -18.87 1.54
CA GLY A 858 27.29 -19.97 1.44
C GLY A 858 27.57 -20.88 0.25
N ALA A 859 26.54 -21.58 -0.21
CA ALA A 859 26.59 -22.34 -1.46
C ALA A 859 26.59 -21.39 -2.67
N SER A 860 27.35 -21.73 -3.71
CA SER A 860 27.33 -21.00 -4.98
C SER A 860 26.00 -21.18 -5.72
N SER A 861 25.69 -20.27 -6.65
CA SER A 861 24.47 -20.35 -7.45
C SER A 861 24.35 -21.64 -8.27
N ASP A 862 25.46 -22.25 -8.68
CA ASP A 862 25.45 -23.50 -9.42
C ASP A 862 25.28 -24.74 -8.51
N GLU A 863 25.79 -24.70 -7.27
CA GLU A 863 25.47 -25.71 -6.24
C GLU A 863 24.00 -25.63 -5.79
N MET A 864 23.44 -24.41 -5.68
CA MET A 864 22.02 -24.20 -5.41
C MET A 864 21.15 -24.76 -6.55
N LYS A 865 21.48 -24.48 -7.82
CA LYS A 865 20.79 -25.09 -8.99
C LYS A 865 20.87 -26.61 -8.97
N ALA A 866 22.06 -27.19 -8.77
CA ALA A 866 22.22 -28.64 -8.70
C ALA A 866 21.41 -29.27 -7.55
N THR A 867 21.22 -28.53 -6.44
CA THR A 867 20.38 -28.95 -5.31
C THR A 867 18.88 -28.88 -5.66
N ILE A 868 18.44 -27.84 -6.39
CA ILE A 868 17.08 -27.71 -6.91
C ILE A 868 16.77 -28.84 -7.91
N GLU A 869 17.67 -29.11 -8.87
CA GLU A 869 17.55 -30.20 -9.84
C GLU A 869 17.44 -31.57 -9.13
N LYS A 870 18.34 -31.84 -8.18
CA LYS A 870 18.37 -33.07 -7.36
C LYS A 870 17.02 -33.32 -6.67
N TYR A 871 16.51 -32.33 -5.94
CA TYR A 871 15.29 -32.49 -5.14
C TYR A 871 13.99 -32.36 -5.94
N SER A 872 14.02 -31.76 -7.13
CA SER A 872 12.86 -31.71 -8.02
C SER A 872 12.35 -33.10 -8.41
N GLY A 873 13.26 -34.03 -8.73
CA GLY A 873 12.89 -35.43 -8.99
C GLY A 873 12.33 -36.16 -7.76
N THR A 874 12.80 -35.80 -6.56
CA THR A 874 12.32 -36.34 -5.28
C THR A 874 10.89 -35.89 -4.98
N ILE A 875 10.60 -34.59 -5.12
CA ILE A 875 9.31 -33.98 -4.71
C ILE A 875 8.15 -34.34 -5.65
N GLN A 876 8.43 -34.65 -6.92
CA GLN A 876 7.42 -35.10 -7.88
C GLN A 876 6.88 -36.52 -7.60
N SER A 877 7.58 -37.33 -6.81
CA SER A 877 7.18 -38.70 -6.48
C SER A 877 6.29 -38.73 -5.23
N THR A 878 4.97 -38.81 -5.42
CA THR A 878 3.99 -38.87 -4.31
C THR A 878 3.85 -40.26 -3.67
N ASP A 879 4.51 -41.28 -4.20
CA ASP A 879 4.48 -42.63 -3.61
C ASP A 879 5.17 -42.64 -2.23
N SER A 880 4.44 -43.15 -1.24
CA SER A 880 4.86 -43.34 0.16
C SER A 880 5.30 -42.10 0.96
N ALA A 881 4.71 -40.92 0.74
CA ALA A 881 4.95 -39.74 1.58
C ALA A 881 4.03 -39.67 2.83
N ASP A 882 4.60 -39.40 4.02
CA ASP A 882 3.88 -39.22 5.29
C ASP A 882 3.77 -37.74 5.68
N ARG A 883 2.55 -37.19 5.65
CA ARG A 883 2.29 -35.79 6.01
C ARG A 883 2.46 -35.49 7.49
N LYS A 884 2.25 -36.46 8.38
CA LYS A 884 2.43 -36.25 9.82
C LYS A 884 3.91 -36.04 10.14
N HIS A 885 4.77 -36.89 9.60
CA HIS A 885 6.22 -36.69 9.66
C HIS A 885 6.61 -35.36 8.99
N GLY A 886 6.00 -35.03 7.86
CA GLY A 886 6.14 -33.72 7.21
C GLY A 886 5.80 -32.51 8.09
N LYS A 887 4.81 -32.62 8.99
CA LYS A 887 4.48 -31.59 9.99
C LYS A 887 5.52 -31.48 11.10
N GLU A 888 6.05 -32.61 11.57
CA GLU A 888 7.13 -32.64 12.56
C GLU A 888 8.41 -31.99 12.00
N LEU A 889 8.74 -32.29 10.74
CA LEU A 889 9.82 -31.66 9.98
C LEU A 889 9.59 -30.17 9.69
N TYR A 890 8.35 -29.78 9.36
CA TYR A 890 7.98 -28.37 9.20
C TYR A 890 8.22 -27.58 10.49
N MET A 891 7.69 -28.05 11.63
CA MET A 891 7.85 -27.35 12.91
C MET A 891 9.31 -27.27 13.37
N LYS A 892 10.15 -28.26 13.02
CA LYS A 892 11.59 -28.28 13.29
C LYS A 892 12.36 -27.16 12.58
N SER A 893 12.04 -26.86 11.31
CA SER A 893 12.91 -26.02 10.45
C SER A 893 12.22 -24.78 9.86
N CYS A 894 10.93 -24.82 9.57
CA CYS A 894 10.18 -23.72 8.95
C CYS A 894 9.23 -23.01 9.93
N GLY A 895 8.59 -23.79 10.81
CA GLY A 895 7.63 -23.31 11.81
C GLY A 895 8.21 -22.41 12.90
N LYS A 896 9.55 -22.34 13.04
CA LYS A 896 10.23 -21.27 13.81
C LYS A 896 9.86 -19.88 13.27
N CYS A 897 9.82 -19.72 11.94
CA CYS A 897 9.69 -18.42 11.29
C CYS A 897 8.31 -18.15 10.72
N HIS A 898 7.61 -19.19 10.26
CA HIS A 898 6.35 -19.07 9.52
C HIS A 898 5.17 -19.68 10.28
N ILE A 899 3.97 -19.13 10.07
CA ILE A 899 2.70 -19.80 10.41
C ILE A 899 2.25 -20.68 9.24
N LEU A 900 1.68 -21.84 9.55
CA LEU A 900 0.92 -22.68 8.64
C LEU A 900 -0.28 -23.29 9.37
N PHE A 901 -1.50 -23.01 8.91
CA PHE A 901 -2.77 -23.38 9.56
C PHE A 901 -2.90 -22.89 11.01
N GLY A 902 -2.38 -21.70 11.32
CA GLY A 902 -2.39 -21.12 12.67
C GLY A 902 -1.30 -21.64 13.62
N GLU A 903 -0.48 -22.60 13.21
CA GLU A 903 0.67 -23.08 13.99
C GLU A 903 1.99 -22.53 13.44
N GLY A 904 2.85 -21.98 14.31
CA GLY A 904 4.20 -21.50 13.96
C GLY A 904 4.48 -20.05 14.34
N GLY A 905 5.61 -19.52 13.84
CA GLY A 905 6.16 -18.20 14.19
C GLY A 905 5.78 -17.06 13.24
N ARG A 906 6.01 -15.81 13.68
CA ARG A 906 5.72 -14.57 12.93
C ARG A 906 6.99 -13.76 12.62
N VAL A 907 8.01 -14.43 12.08
CA VAL A 907 9.29 -13.82 11.65
C VAL A 907 9.33 -13.67 10.14
N GLY A 908 8.90 -14.71 9.41
CA GLY A 908 8.62 -14.68 7.98
C GLY A 908 7.11 -14.59 7.68
N PRO A 909 6.70 -14.55 6.40
CA PRO A 909 5.30 -14.48 6.00
C PRO A 909 4.51 -15.74 6.39
N GLU A 910 3.23 -15.58 6.76
CA GLU A 910 2.32 -16.70 7.00
C GLU A 910 2.05 -17.46 5.69
N LEU A 911 2.32 -18.76 5.70
CA LEU A 911 2.26 -19.63 4.52
C LEU A 911 0.87 -20.23 4.28
N THR A 912 -0.07 -20.13 5.23
CA THR A 912 -1.42 -20.70 5.15
C THR A 912 -2.12 -20.39 3.81
N HIS A 913 -2.03 -19.14 3.35
CA HIS A 913 -2.71 -18.63 2.13
C HIS A 913 -1.79 -18.58 0.90
N PHE A 914 -0.55 -19.07 0.97
CA PHE A 914 0.35 -19.10 -0.18
C PHE A 914 -0.04 -20.20 -1.19
N LYS A 915 0.34 -20.00 -2.46
CA LYS A 915 0.23 -20.97 -3.57
C LYS A 915 1.23 -22.14 -3.39
N ARG A 916 1.09 -22.90 -2.30
CA ARG A 916 2.05 -23.93 -1.87
C ARG A 916 2.16 -25.14 -2.81
N ASP A 917 1.20 -25.32 -3.73
CA ASP A 917 1.30 -26.29 -4.83
C ASP A 917 2.31 -25.89 -5.93
N ASP A 918 2.75 -24.64 -5.96
CA ASP A 918 3.96 -24.24 -6.70
C ASP A 918 5.22 -24.69 -5.92
N TRP A 919 5.38 -26.02 -5.90
CA TRP A 919 6.45 -26.69 -5.17
C TRP A 919 7.84 -26.36 -5.71
N LEU A 920 7.95 -25.97 -6.99
CA LEU A 920 9.23 -25.61 -7.60
C LEU A 920 9.68 -24.23 -7.13
N ASN A 921 8.80 -23.22 -7.19
CA ASN A 921 9.10 -21.90 -6.63
C ASN A 921 9.34 -21.96 -5.11
N MET A 922 8.57 -22.79 -4.40
CA MET A 922 8.81 -23.06 -2.97
C MET A 922 10.17 -23.74 -2.71
N LEU A 923 10.61 -24.68 -3.56
CA LEU A 923 11.93 -25.30 -3.48
C LEU A 923 13.05 -24.28 -3.79
N ILE A 924 12.88 -23.43 -4.80
CA ILE A 924 13.83 -22.37 -5.15
C ILE A 924 14.02 -21.42 -3.95
N ASN A 925 12.94 -20.98 -3.31
CA ASN A 925 13.02 -20.11 -2.13
C ASN A 925 13.55 -20.82 -0.87
N ILE A 926 13.39 -22.14 -0.73
CA ILE A 926 13.96 -22.89 0.39
C ILE A 926 15.47 -23.15 0.20
N VAL A 927 15.94 -23.36 -1.04
CA VAL A 927 17.35 -23.62 -1.34
C VAL A 927 18.16 -22.33 -1.50
N ASN A 928 17.58 -21.32 -2.15
CA ASN A 928 18.15 -19.99 -2.34
C ASN A 928 17.14 -18.90 -1.86
N PRO A 929 16.97 -18.71 -0.55
CA PRO A 929 16.08 -17.69 0.01
C PRO A 929 16.49 -16.24 -0.29
N SER A 930 17.61 -16.03 -0.99
CA SER A 930 18.05 -14.71 -1.46
C SER A 930 17.88 -14.50 -2.96
N ALA A 931 17.17 -15.41 -3.66
CA ALA A 931 16.78 -15.23 -5.06
C ALA A 931 15.73 -14.13 -5.22
N ASP A 932 14.72 -14.16 -4.34
CA ASP A 932 13.68 -13.15 -4.18
C ASP A 932 13.50 -12.88 -2.68
N ILE A 933 13.37 -11.61 -2.29
CA ILE A 933 13.13 -11.19 -0.90
C ILE A 933 11.87 -10.36 -0.91
N ARG A 934 10.79 -10.92 -0.37
CA ARG A 934 9.47 -10.29 -0.38
C ARG A 934 9.49 -8.96 0.36
N GLU A 935 8.90 -7.95 -0.29
CA GLU A 935 8.53 -6.64 0.26
C GLU A 935 7.89 -6.77 1.67
N GLY A 936 8.47 -6.05 2.64
CA GLY A 936 8.14 -6.14 4.07
C GLY A 936 9.05 -7.07 4.89
N PHE A 937 10.03 -7.72 4.25
CA PHE A 937 11.02 -8.61 4.91
C PHE A 937 12.47 -8.27 4.53
N GLU A 938 12.70 -7.12 3.87
CA GLU A 938 14.02 -6.58 3.57
C GLU A 938 14.87 -6.46 4.84
N THR A 939 15.97 -7.20 4.88
CA THR A 939 16.92 -7.15 5.99
C THR A 939 17.84 -5.94 5.83
N PHE A 940 17.95 -5.11 6.87
CA PHE A 940 18.93 -4.04 6.96
C PHE A 940 20.12 -4.47 7.82
N THR A 941 21.28 -3.92 7.52
CA THR A 941 22.41 -3.85 8.45
C THR A 941 22.64 -2.38 8.81
N VAL A 942 22.56 -2.08 10.10
CA VAL A 942 22.80 -0.76 10.66
C VAL A 942 24.11 -0.77 11.42
N ILE A 943 24.99 0.15 11.04
CA ILE A 943 26.22 0.49 11.76
C ILE A 943 25.89 1.74 12.59
N THR A 944 26.14 1.64 13.89
CA THR A 944 25.86 2.71 14.86
C THR A 944 27.14 3.47 15.21
N GLU A 945 27.02 4.75 15.60
CA GLU A 945 28.17 5.57 16.01
C GLU A 945 28.97 4.91 17.15
N ASP A 946 28.29 4.20 18.07
CA ASP A 946 28.94 3.46 19.15
C ASP A 946 29.49 2.08 18.74
N GLY A 947 29.66 1.84 17.43
CA GLY A 947 30.42 0.72 16.87
C GLY A 947 29.73 -0.64 16.91
N ARG A 948 28.41 -0.69 17.14
CA ARG A 948 27.60 -1.90 17.00
C ARG A 948 27.14 -2.08 15.55
N ILE A 949 27.17 -3.32 15.10
CA ILE A 949 26.50 -3.81 13.91
C ILE A 949 25.22 -4.53 14.34
N VAL A 950 24.08 -4.01 13.89
CA VAL A 950 22.74 -4.57 14.11
C VAL A 950 22.20 -5.03 12.76
N THR A 951 21.57 -6.21 12.71
CA THR A 951 21.04 -6.77 11.46
C THR A 951 19.65 -7.33 11.70
N GLY A 952 18.68 -6.91 10.88
CA GLY A 952 17.27 -7.26 11.03
C GLY A 952 16.39 -6.53 10.03
N PHE A 953 15.14 -6.96 9.85
CA PHE A 953 14.19 -6.28 8.96
C PHE A 953 13.48 -5.13 9.68
N MET A 954 12.96 -4.15 8.92
CA MET A 954 12.23 -3.02 9.50
C MET A 954 10.92 -3.50 10.12
N PHE A 955 10.75 -3.29 11.42
CA PHE A 955 9.51 -3.61 12.13
C PHE A 955 8.63 -2.37 12.33
N ASP A 956 9.22 -1.22 12.66
CA ASP A 956 8.52 0.04 12.95
C ASP A 956 9.50 1.22 12.81
N GLN A 957 9.01 2.43 12.54
CA GLN A 957 9.85 3.64 12.49
C GLN A 957 9.04 4.94 12.61
N ASP A 958 9.61 5.95 13.27
CA ASP A 958 9.12 7.33 13.25
C ASP A 958 10.21 8.30 12.73
N ASN A 959 10.07 9.60 13.00
CA ASN A 959 11.04 10.63 12.57
C ASN A 959 12.33 10.69 13.42
N GLN A 960 12.42 9.97 14.53
CA GLN A 960 13.55 9.96 15.48
C GLN A 960 14.11 8.56 15.77
N VAL A 961 13.33 7.49 15.63
CA VAL A 961 13.77 6.09 15.86
C VAL A 961 13.43 5.16 14.70
N ILE A 962 14.15 4.03 14.65
CA ILE A 962 13.78 2.82 13.90
C ILE A 962 13.75 1.62 14.85
N VAL A 963 12.94 0.61 14.54
CA VAL A 963 12.90 -0.66 15.25
C VAL A 963 13.20 -1.76 14.24
N LEU A 964 14.32 -2.46 14.40
CA LEU A 964 14.65 -3.64 13.61
C LEU A 964 14.23 -4.92 14.35
N ARG A 965 13.81 -5.95 13.61
CA ARG A 965 13.64 -7.30 14.16
C ARG A 965 14.70 -8.26 13.62
N GLY A 966 15.41 -8.94 14.51
CA GLY A 966 16.44 -9.94 14.19
C GLY A 966 15.88 -11.29 13.74
N ALA A 967 16.78 -12.19 13.30
CA ALA A 967 16.46 -13.55 12.89
C ALA A 967 15.93 -14.40 14.07
N ASP A 968 16.43 -14.08 15.26
CA ASP A 968 16.04 -14.56 16.58
C ASP A 968 14.67 -14.02 17.08
N GLY A 969 13.98 -13.22 16.25
CA GLY A 969 12.72 -12.57 16.56
C GLY A 969 12.80 -11.37 17.51
N GLN A 970 13.99 -11.06 18.04
CA GLN A 970 14.19 -9.97 19.00
C GLN A 970 14.04 -8.60 18.32
N LYS A 971 13.54 -7.61 19.05
CA LYS A 971 13.41 -6.23 18.57
C LYS A 971 14.53 -5.36 19.13
N ILE A 972 15.17 -4.59 18.27
CA ILE A 972 16.21 -3.62 18.64
C ILE A 972 15.79 -2.25 18.13
N THR A 973 15.45 -1.36 19.07
CA THR A 973 15.18 0.05 18.79
C THR A 973 16.49 0.82 18.70
N LEU A 974 16.61 1.73 17.74
CA LEU A 974 17.77 2.59 17.51
C LEU A 974 17.30 4.03 17.24
N GLU A 975 17.85 4.98 17.98
CA GLU A 975 17.75 6.41 17.68
C GLU A 975 18.45 6.69 16.35
N ARG A 976 17.80 7.43 15.44
CA ARG A 976 18.32 7.71 14.09
C ARG A 976 19.62 8.50 14.12
N ASP A 977 19.75 9.43 15.06
CA ASP A 977 20.95 10.25 15.24
C ASP A 977 22.15 9.44 15.74
N ALA A 978 21.94 8.20 16.21
CA ALA A 978 23.01 7.26 16.60
C ALA A 978 23.39 6.27 15.48
N ILE A 979 22.92 6.48 14.24
CA ILE A 979 23.21 5.65 13.06
C ILE A 979 24.26 6.34 12.18
N ASP A 980 25.39 5.65 11.99
CA ASP A 980 26.47 6.06 11.07
C ASP A 980 26.15 5.62 9.63
N GLU A 981 25.73 4.36 9.45
CA GLU A 981 25.36 3.82 8.13
C GLU A 981 24.18 2.82 8.23
N MET A 982 23.29 2.84 7.24
CA MET A 982 22.16 1.90 7.15
C MET A 982 22.08 1.31 5.74
N LEU A 983 22.43 0.03 5.63
CA LEU A 983 22.58 -0.69 4.36
C LEU A 983 21.48 -1.75 4.17
N GLY A 984 20.84 -1.76 3.00
CA GLY A 984 19.95 -2.85 2.60
C GLY A 984 20.75 -4.10 2.23
N SER A 985 20.43 -5.24 2.86
CA SER A 985 21.02 -6.53 2.56
C SER A 985 20.47 -7.11 1.26
N LYS A 986 21.36 -7.70 0.44
CA LYS A 986 20.99 -8.56 -0.70
C LYS A 986 20.90 -10.04 -0.34
N LYS A 987 21.02 -10.38 0.94
CA LYS A 987 20.86 -11.72 1.50
C LYS A 987 19.71 -11.72 2.49
N SER A 988 18.86 -12.73 2.37
CA SER A 988 17.69 -12.93 3.23
C SER A 988 18.06 -13.36 4.65
N ILE A 989 17.12 -13.15 5.57
CA ILE A 989 17.21 -13.60 6.97
C ILE A 989 16.89 -15.10 7.13
N MET A 990 16.22 -15.69 6.14
CA MET A 990 15.94 -17.13 6.09
C MET A 990 17.23 -17.90 5.76
N PRO A 991 17.60 -18.95 6.53
CA PRO A 991 18.85 -19.67 6.30
C PRO A 991 18.92 -20.40 4.96
N GLU A 992 20.10 -20.34 4.33
CA GLU A 992 20.47 -21.21 3.20
C GLU A 992 20.73 -22.65 3.72
N GLY A 993 20.38 -23.68 2.94
CA GLY A 993 20.75 -25.07 3.25
C GLY A 993 19.83 -25.82 4.22
N LEU A 994 18.61 -25.34 4.47
CA LEU A 994 17.62 -25.96 5.39
C LEU A 994 17.27 -27.44 5.08
N LEU A 995 17.58 -27.93 3.88
CA LEU A 995 17.34 -29.31 3.44
C LEU A 995 18.60 -30.20 3.45
N ASN A 996 19.74 -29.72 3.98
CA ASN A 996 21.02 -30.45 3.91
C ASN A 996 21.04 -31.70 4.78
N ASP A 997 20.43 -31.65 5.97
CA ASP A 997 20.32 -32.78 6.91
C ASP A 997 19.14 -33.72 6.60
N TYR A 998 18.37 -33.45 5.55
CA TYR A 998 17.12 -34.14 5.26
C TYR A 998 17.33 -35.21 4.17
N SER A 999 16.82 -36.41 4.43
CA SER A 999 16.82 -37.51 3.45
C SER A 999 15.79 -37.27 2.34
N GLU A 1000 15.89 -38.04 1.25
CA GLU A 1000 14.91 -38.03 0.16
C GLU A 1000 13.50 -38.46 0.59
N GLN A 1001 13.33 -39.04 1.77
CA GLN A 1001 12.01 -39.29 2.35
C GLN A 1001 11.53 -38.06 3.12
N ASP A 1002 12.38 -37.48 3.97
CA ASP A 1002 12.06 -36.30 4.79
C ASP A 1002 11.65 -35.10 3.91
N ILE A 1003 12.32 -34.92 2.76
CA ILE A 1003 11.96 -33.87 1.78
C ILE A 1003 10.59 -34.16 1.14
N ARG A 1004 10.28 -35.42 0.81
CA ARG A 1004 8.94 -35.81 0.30
C ARG A 1004 7.85 -35.59 1.33
N ASP A 1005 8.10 -35.97 2.57
CA ASP A 1005 7.19 -35.82 3.70
C ASP A 1005 6.91 -34.33 3.98
N LEU A 1006 7.97 -33.53 4.11
CA LEU A 1006 7.90 -32.07 4.28
C LEU A 1006 7.08 -31.41 3.16
N PHE A 1007 7.41 -31.67 1.89
CA PHE A 1007 6.68 -31.08 0.77
C PHE A 1007 5.24 -31.61 0.65
N SER A 1008 4.97 -32.86 1.04
CA SER A 1008 3.61 -33.43 1.09
C SER A 1008 2.73 -32.76 2.16
N TYR A 1009 3.32 -32.29 3.27
CA TYR A 1009 2.63 -31.45 4.26
C TYR A 1009 2.55 -29.98 3.85
N LEU A 1010 3.62 -29.36 3.36
CA LEU A 1010 3.59 -27.99 2.85
C LEU A 1010 2.53 -27.83 1.75
N ARG A 1011 2.31 -28.84 0.92
CA ARG A 1011 1.27 -28.88 -0.12
C ARG A 1011 -0.12 -29.34 0.36
N SER A 1012 -0.36 -29.54 1.66
CA SER A 1012 -1.71 -29.86 2.12
C SER A 1012 -2.62 -28.62 2.03
N SER A 1013 -3.88 -28.80 1.64
CA SER A 1013 -4.87 -27.71 1.60
C SER A 1013 -5.59 -27.50 2.93
N GLN A 1014 -5.39 -28.40 3.90
CA GLN A 1014 -6.08 -28.43 5.20
C GLN A 1014 -5.11 -28.88 6.30
N PRO A 1015 -5.35 -28.50 7.58
CA PRO A 1015 -4.57 -29.00 8.72
C PRO A 1015 -4.72 -30.51 8.91
N ILE A 1016 -3.69 -31.15 9.46
CA ILE A 1016 -3.75 -32.57 9.85
C ILE A 1016 -4.49 -32.67 11.18
N ASN A 1017 -5.75 -33.07 11.13
CA ASN A 1017 -6.51 -33.51 12.29
C ASN A 1017 -6.05 -34.90 12.74
N TYR A 1018 -6.02 -35.13 14.05
CA TYR A 1018 -5.60 -36.38 14.70
C TYR A 1018 -6.77 -37.33 15.00
#